data_AF-J4UJM9-F1
#
_entry.id   AF-J4UJM9-F1
#
_cell.length_a   1.000
_cell.length_b   1.000
_cell.length_c   1.000
_cell.angle_alpha   90.00
_cell.angle_beta   90.00
_cell.angle_gamma   90.00
#
_symmetry.space_group_name_H-M   'P 1'
#
loop_
_entity.id
_entity.type
_entity.pdbx_description
1 polymer ?
#
loop_
_entity_poly.entity_id
_entity_poly.type
_entity_poly.pdbx_seq_one_letter_code
_entity_poly.pdbx_strand_id
1 'polypeptide(L)'
;MVVTLPLPKQITRYWPERAAMALQSFAFWSFAILLTVPWLFCIYQLVTNQLGRTKRIKLVLDDVTAPKVVIVMPCYREEPDVLVTAINSVVDCDYPAACIHVFLSFDGDQQDELYLNTIAKLGVPESRGSYPRSIDVMYKSSRVTVSRFPHGGKRHCQKMTFRLIDKVYERYLKRNDNLFILFIDSDCILDRVCLQNFVYDMELSPGNTKDMLAMTGVITSTTKKHSIITLLQDIEYIHGQLFERTVESGCGSVTCLPGALTMLRLSAFRRMAKYYFADKAEQCEDLFDFAKCHLGEDRWLTHLFMIGAKKKYQIQMCTSAFCKTEAVQTYRSLVKQRRRWFLGFMTNEVCMLTDWRLWKRYPILVLVRFMQNTIRTTSLLFFIMVIALLSTTATIHDLPVGFIAVSLGLNWALMLYFGLKLRRFKAWLYPLMFILNPFFNWYYTVYGIFTAGQRTWGGPRADAAAADGTTTAREAAEKAEEQGDELNVVPETFIPARQARLLQSPGVSAGQQQGLGRTRSTVRPPDKVDGLFSARQRTKEGTFEHVNDSLVAGGESVLPQWAMHEARDSVESMLSEGEVPQGRNNVLQSQFMESFMSEEDKRKYIAAQRAKEARRVTREESAEEVAAGEELGRRGEGEAN
;
A
#
# COMPACT_ATOMS: atom_id res chain seq x y z
N MET A 1 -17.49 -20.81 10.65
CA MET A 1 -17.42 -21.91 11.63
C MET A 1 -18.56 -22.92 11.47
N VAL A 2 -19.82 -22.54 11.27
CA VAL A 2 -20.95 -23.50 11.12
C VAL A 2 -20.83 -24.41 9.88
N VAL A 3 -20.12 -23.96 8.84
CA VAL A 3 -20.00 -24.64 7.54
C VAL A 3 -18.69 -25.44 7.42
N THR A 4 -17.77 -25.38 8.40
CA THR A 4 -16.34 -25.59 8.08
C THR A 4 -15.71 -26.88 8.60
N LEU A 5 -16.43 -27.73 9.32
CA LEU A 5 -15.91 -28.99 9.89
C LEU A 5 -16.69 -30.21 9.39
N PRO A 6 -16.09 -31.42 9.32
CA PRO A 6 -16.86 -32.60 9.69
C PRO A 6 -17.38 -32.34 11.10
N LEU A 7 -18.64 -31.90 11.19
CA LEU A 7 -19.29 -31.67 12.47
C LEU A 7 -19.14 -32.96 13.29
N PRO A 8 -18.68 -32.87 14.56
CA PRO A 8 -18.65 -34.02 15.43
C PRO A 8 -19.99 -34.75 15.37
N LYS A 9 -19.99 -36.09 15.38
CA LYS A 9 -21.21 -36.89 15.29
C LYS A 9 -22.23 -36.46 16.36
N GLN A 10 -21.76 -35.96 17.50
CA GLN A 10 -22.53 -35.41 18.61
C GLN A 10 -23.30 -34.13 18.24
N ILE A 11 -22.72 -33.23 17.43
CA ILE A 11 -23.37 -31.98 16.99
C ILE A 11 -24.28 -32.24 15.79
N THR A 12 -23.85 -33.11 14.87
CA THR A 12 -24.59 -33.46 13.66
C THR A 12 -25.96 -34.09 13.96
N ARG A 13 -26.10 -34.75 15.12
CA ARG A 13 -27.38 -35.31 15.61
C ARG A 13 -28.48 -34.26 15.83
N TYR A 14 -28.11 -32.99 16.05
CA TYR A 14 -29.07 -31.89 16.25
C TYR A 14 -29.44 -31.18 14.95
N TRP A 15 -28.89 -31.60 13.80
CA TRP A 15 -29.14 -30.99 12.50
C TRP A 15 -29.89 -31.94 11.57
N PRO A 16 -30.74 -31.42 10.66
CA PRO A 16 -31.34 -32.25 9.60
C PRO A 16 -30.25 -32.95 8.78
N GLU A 17 -30.36 -34.26 8.56
CA GLU A 17 -29.34 -35.06 7.86
C GLU A 17 -28.98 -34.49 6.49
N ARG A 18 -29.99 -34.02 5.74
CA ARG A 18 -29.80 -33.39 4.42
C ARG A 18 -28.96 -32.13 4.50
N ALA A 19 -29.17 -31.30 5.54
CA ALA A 19 -28.41 -30.06 5.73
C ALA A 19 -26.97 -30.35 6.15
N ALA A 20 -26.77 -31.31 7.06
CA ALA A 20 -25.45 -31.77 7.47
C ALA A 20 -24.66 -32.34 6.28
N MET A 21 -25.28 -33.22 5.48
CA MET A 21 -24.66 -33.81 4.29
C MET A 21 -24.28 -32.75 3.25
N ALA A 22 -25.16 -31.76 3.00
CA ALA A 22 -24.89 -30.67 2.08
C ALA A 22 -23.71 -29.80 2.55
N LEU A 23 -23.67 -29.42 3.84
CA LEU A 23 -22.56 -28.64 4.40
C LEU A 23 -21.23 -29.39 4.38
N GLN A 24 -21.24 -30.67 4.76
CA GLN A 24 -20.04 -31.51 4.73
C GLN A 24 -19.53 -31.71 3.30
N SER A 25 -20.44 -31.92 2.34
CA SER A 25 -20.08 -32.02 0.92
C SER A 25 -19.48 -30.71 0.41
N PHE A 26 -20.12 -29.57 0.72
CA PHE A 26 -19.61 -28.25 0.36
C PHE A 26 -18.21 -28.01 0.96
N ALA A 27 -18.00 -28.34 2.23
CA ALA A 27 -16.72 -28.18 2.90
C ALA A 27 -15.64 -29.07 2.25
N PHE A 28 -15.94 -30.34 1.99
CA PHE A 28 -15.02 -31.28 1.34
C PHE A 28 -14.63 -30.81 -0.06
N TRP A 29 -15.60 -30.46 -0.90
CA TRP A 29 -15.33 -30.00 -2.26
C TRP A 29 -14.62 -28.64 -2.29
N SER A 30 -14.97 -27.72 -1.39
CA SER A 30 -14.24 -26.45 -1.24
C SER A 30 -12.78 -26.69 -0.88
N PHE A 31 -12.51 -27.63 0.03
CA PHE A 31 -11.15 -28.01 0.43
C PHE A 31 -10.37 -28.70 -0.71
N ALA A 32 -11.01 -29.62 -1.43
CA ALA A 32 -10.44 -30.28 -2.62
C ALA A 32 -10.09 -29.29 -3.74
N ILE A 33 -11.01 -28.37 -4.05
CA ILE A 33 -10.83 -27.33 -5.07
C ILE A 33 -9.72 -26.37 -4.64
N LEU A 34 -9.72 -25.89 -3.39
CA LEU A 34 -8.69 -24.97 -2.92
C LEU A 34 -7.32 -25.62 -2.71
N LEU A 35 -7.25 -26.94 -2.60
CA LEU A 35 -5.97 -27.62 -2.66
C LEU A 35 -5.41 -27.64 -4.09
N THR A 36 -6.26 -27.99 -5.07
CA THR A 36 -5.80 -28.32 -6.43
C THR A 36 -5.74 -27.10 -7.34
N VAL A 37 -6.79 -26.29 -7.37
CA VAL A 37 -6.93 -25.18 -8.33
C VAL A 37 -5.91 -24.05 -8.07
N PRO A 38 -5.73 -23.53 -6.84
CA PRO A 38 -4.68 -22.54 -6.55
C PRO A 38 -3.27 -23.04 -6.90
N TRP A 39 -3.01 -24.34 -6.68
CA TRP A 39 -1.73 -24.95 -7.01
C TRP A 39 -1.50 -25.01 -8.53
N LEU A 40 -2.50 -25.44 -9.31
CA LEU A 40 -2.45 -25.40 -10.77
C LEU A 40 -2.29 -23.98 -11.32
N PHE A 41 -3.00 -23.00 -10.73
CA PHE A 41 -2.84 -21.59 -11.09
C PHE A 41 -1.42 -21.09 -10.82
N CYS A 42 -0.84 -21.44 -9.68
CA CYS A 42 0.55 -21.10 -9.38
C CYS A 42 1.50 -21.71 -10.39
N ILE A 43 1.36 -22.99 -10.73
CA ILE A 43 2.21 -23.61 -11.74
C ILE A 43 2.07 -22.94 -13.10
N TYR A 44 0.83 -22.71 -13.54
CA TYR A 44 0.58 -22.00 -14.78
C TYR A 44 1.27 -20.63 -14.78
N GLN A 45 1.09 -19.85 -13.71
CA GLN A 45 1.73 -18.55 -13.54
C GLN A 45 3.26 -18.62 -13.51
N LEU A 46 3.85 -19.66 -12.92
CA LEU A 46 5.30 -19.85 -12.90
C LEU A 46 5.88 -20.27 -14.24
N VAL A 47 5.09 -20.94 -15.08
CA VAL A 47 5.47 -21.28 -16.45
C VAL A 47 5.33 -20.06 -17.36
N THR A 48 4.28 -19.24 -17.18
CA THR A 48 4.03 -18.09 -18.05
C THR A 48 4.79 -16.83 -17.65
N ASN A 49 5.06 -16.64 -16.36
CA ASN A 49 5.71 -15.43 -15.84
C ASN A 49 7.09 -15.71 -15.26
N GLN A 50 8.01 -14.77 -15.47
CA GLN A 50 9.37 -14.86 -14.96
C GLN A 50 9.40 -14.52 -13.47
N LEU A 51 9.55 -15.54 -12.63
CA LEU A 51 9.87 -15.37 -11.21
C LEU A 51 11.36 -15.07 -11.02
N GLY A 52 11.68 -13.97 -10.34
CA GLY A 52 13.03 -13.67 -9.90
C GLY A 52 13.44 -12.21 -10.00
N ARG A 53 14.68 -11.91 -9.61
CA ARG A 53 15.25 -10.55 -9.53
C ARG A 53 16.06 -10.19 -10.77
N THR A 54 15.66 -10.71 -11.92
CA THR A 54 16.36 -10.44 -13.18
C THR A 54 15.84 -9.16 -13.79
N LYS A 55 16.74 -8.36 -14.36
CA LYS A 55 16.38 -7.17 -15.15
C LYS A 55 15.57 -7.59 -16.36
N ARG A 56 14.34 -7.07 -16.50
CA ARG A 56 13.44 -7.38 -17.62
C ARG A 56 13.56 -6.39 -18.77
N ILE A 57 13.93 -5.15 -18.47
CA ILE A 57 14.13 -4.12 -19.48
C ILE A 57 15.48 -4.33 -20.15
N LYS A 58 15.47 -4.68 -21.44
CA LYS A 58 16.69 -4.81 -22.26
C LYS A 58 17.21 -3.47 -22.77
N LEU A 59 16.31 -2.51 -23.00
CA LEU A 59 16.66 -1.15 -23.43
C LEU A 59 17.22 -0.35 -22.24
N VAL A 60 18.25 0.46 -22.49
CA VAL A 60 18.73 1.42 -21.49
C VAL A 60 17.69 2.51 -21.33
N LEU A 61 17.12 2.62 -20.14
CA LEU A 61 16.25 3.73 -19.78
C LEU A 61 17.09 4.98 -19.57
N ASP A 62 16.63 6.11 -20.10
CA ASP A 62 17.21 7.43 -19.89
C ASP A 62 16.19 8.39 -19.27
N ASP A 63 16.64 9.61 -18.94
CA ASP A 63 15.83 10.64 -18.28
C ASP A 63 14.60 11.10 -19.08
N VAL A 64 14.53 10.75 -20.37
CA VAL A 64 13.47 11.17 -21.30
C VAL A 64 12.46 10.05 -21.53
N THR A 65 12.95 8.82 -21.66
CA THR A 65 12.16 7.62 -21.96
C THR A 65 11.58 6.98 -20.70
N ALA A 66 12.25 7.11 -19.55
CA ALA A 66 11.82 6.51 -18.31
C ALA A 66 10.66 7.31 -17.66
N PRO A 67 9.54 6.65 -17.32
CA PRO A 67 8.50 7.24 -16.48
C PRO A 67 9.05 7.78 -15.15
N LYS A 68 8.44 8.84 -14.60
CA LYS A 68 8.86 9.35 -13.30
C LYS A 68 8.29 8.49 -12.18
N VAL A 69 9.12 8.15 -11.21
CA VAL A 69 8.73 7.40 -10.02
C VAL A 69 8.97 8.26 -8.79
N VAL A 70 7.88 8.53 -8.07
CA VAL A 70 7.87 9.25 -6.81
C VAL A 70 7.76 8.25 -5.68
N ILE A 71 8.74 8.23 -4.77
CA ILE A 71 8.78 7.29 -3.65
C ILE A 71 8.29 8.02 -2.41
N VAL A 72 7.30 7.48 -1.72
CA VAL A 72 6.79 8.03 -0.46
C VAL A 72 7.20 7.10 0.66
N MET A 73 8.03 7.63 1.56
CA MET A 73 8.59 6.91 2.70
C MET A 73 8.21 7.64 4.00
N PRO A 74 7.07 7.27 4.62
CA PRO A 74 6.70 7.76 5.94
C PRO A 74 7.67 7.25 7.00
N CYS A 75 8.12 8.12 7.90
CA CYS A 75 9.09 7.80 8.95
C CYS A 75 8.52 8.17 10.32
N TYR A 76 8.68 7.27 11.29
CA TYR A 76 8.32 7.53 12.68
C TYR A 76 9.19 6.69 13.63
N ARG A 77 10.03 7.35 14.44
CA ARG A 77 10.92 6.72 15.45
C ARG A 77 11.67 5.49 14.89
N GLU A 78 12.27 5.67 13.71
CA GLU A 78 13.10 4.65 13.05
C GLU A 78 14.51 4.59 13.64
N GLU A 79 15.18 3.45 13.49
CA GLU A 79 16.63 3.37 13.75
C GLU A 79 17.35 4.12 12.60
N PRO A 80 18.18 5.15 12.87
CA PRO A 80 18.75 5.99 11.81
C PRO A 80 19.52 5.21 10.74
N ASP A 81 20.22 4.14 11.13
CA ASP A 81 20.99 3.32 10.18
C ASP A 81 20.10 2.45 9.30
N VAL A 82 18.98 1.95 9.83
CA VAL A 82 17.98 1.20 9.06
C VAL A 82 17.34 2.12 8.03
N LEU A 83 16.94 3.33 8.45
CA LEU A 83 16.33 4.32 7.57
C LEU A 83 17.28 4.72 6.43
N VAL A 84 18.53 5.00 6.74
CA VAL A 84 19.54 5.37 5.73
C VAL A 84 19.83 4.21 4.77
N THR A 85 19.82 2.98 5.27
CA THR A 85 19.93 1.78 4.42
C THR A 85 18.74 1.67 3.46
N ALA A 86 17.52 1.93 3.94
CA ALA A 86 16.32 1.96 3.12
C ALA A 86 16.40 3.06 2.04
N ILE A 87 16.76 4.30 2.42
CA ILE A 87 16.94 5.42 1.47
C ILE A 87 17.99 5.06 0.41
N ASN A 88 19.15 4.54 0.82
CA ASN A 88 20.20 4.11 -0.09
C ASN A 88 19.70 3.06 -1.08
N SER A 89 18.92 2.08 -0.62
CA SER A 89 18.37 1.04 -1.51
C SER A 89 17.43 1.59 -2.59
N VAL A 90 16.74 2.72 -2.32
CA VAL A 90 15.89 3.40 -3.31
C VAL A 90 16.73 4.15 -4.33
N VAL A 91 17.66 4.99 -3.88
CA VAL A 91 18.44 5.86 -4.78
C VAL A 91 19.50 5.09 -5.57
N ASP A 92 19.98 3.96 -5.06
CA ASP A 92 20.95 3.08 -5.72
C ASP A 92 20.27 2.05 -6.66
N CYS A 93 18.94 2.12 -6.83
CA CYS A 93 18.24 1.29 -7.83
C CYS A 93 18.82 1.54 -9.23
N ASP A 94 18.86 0.48 -10.05
CA ASP A 94 19.13 0.59 -11.48
C ASP A 94 17.92 1.29 -12.12
N TYR A 95 17.85 2.62 -12.07
CA TYR A 95 16.85 3.46 -12.69
C TYR A 95 17.44 4.87 -12.87
N PRO A 96 17.07 5.64 -13.91
CA PRO A 96 17.62 6.98 -14.09
C PRO A 96 17.36 7.87 -12.88
N ALA A 97 18.41 8.40 -12.25
CA ALA A 97 18.33 9.17 -11.02
C ALA A 97 17.44 10.43 -11.16
N ALA A 98 17.43 11.05 -12.35
CA ALA A 98 16.56 12.20 -12.67
C ALA A 98 15.05 11.85 -12.70
N CYS A 99 14.71 10.56 -12.75
CA CYS A 99 13.36 10.04 -12.72
C CYS A 99 12.96 9.48 -11.34
N ILE A 100 13.88 9.46 -10.37
CA ILE A 100 13.63 9.10 -8.97
C ILE A 100 13.43 10.37 -8.14
N HIS A 101 12.33 10.44 -7.39
CA HIS A 101 12.12 11.50 -6.41
C HIS A 101 11.59 10.91 -5.10
N VAL A 102 12.40 10.97 -4.04
CA VAL A 102 12.05 10.42 -2.73
C VAL A 102 11.44 11.51 -1.84
N PHE A 103 10.22 11.29 -1.35
CA PHE A 103 9.58 12.10 -0.31
C PHE A 103 9.72 11.39 1.03
N LEU A 104 10.72 11.82 1.79
CA LEU A 104 11.01 11.33 3.12
C LEU A 104 10.17 12.12 4.14
N SER A 105 9.13 11.51 4.67
CA SER A 105 8.04 12.21 5.34
C SER A 105 7.94 11.82 6.81
N PHE A 106 8.38 12.70 7.69
CA PHE A 106 8.38 12.49 9.14
C PHE A 106 7.00 12.76 9.74
N ASP A 107 6.46 11.76 10.45
CA ASP A 107 5.19 11.85 11.19
C ASP A 107 5.40 12.48 12.58
N GLY A 108 5.90 13.71 12.56
CA GLY A 108 6.24 14.54 13.71
C GLY A 108 6.83 15.86 13.21
N ASP A 109 6.43 16.97 13.81
CA ASP A 109 6.91 18.30 13.42
C ASP A 109 8.15 18.73 14.20
N GLN A 110 8.55 17.94 15.19
CA GLN A 110 9.73 18.16 16.01
C GLN A 110 11.03 17.90 15.22
N GLN A 111 12.11 18.58 15.61
CA GLN A 111 13.46 18.33 15.09
C GLN A 111 14.14 17.34 16.03
N ASP A 112 13.67 16.11 16.00
CA ASP A 112 14.18 15.03 16.84
C ASP A 112 15.56 14.53 16.35
N GLU A 113 16.19 13.68 17.17
CA GLU A 113 17.50 13.09 16.83
C GLU A 113 17.46 12.34 15.50
N LEU A 114 16.36 11.63 15.22
CA LEU A 114 16.17 10.91 13.97
C LEU A 114 16.20 11.86 12.77
N TYR A 115 15.44 12.96 12.81
CA TYR A 115 15.40 13.96 11.74
C TYR A 115 16.77 14.59 11.52
N LEU A 116 17.42 15.07 12.59
CA LEU A 116 18.71 15.74 12.52
C LEU A 116 19.81 14.81 11.98
N ASN A 117 19.89 13.58 12.48
CA ASN A 117 20.83 12.57 12.00
C ASN A 117 20.59 12.26 10.51
N THR A 118 19.32 12.16 10.11
CA THR A 118 18.96 11.86 8.72
C THR A 118 19.35 12.98 7.77
N ILE A 119 19.01 14.23 8.07
CA ILE A 119 19.38 15.37 7.20
C ILE A 119 20.90 15.57 7.13
N ALA A 120 21.63 15.33 8.24
CA ALA A 120 23.08 15.38 8.27
C ALA A 120 23.70 14.32 7.35
N LYS A 121 23.20 13.07 7.41
CA LYS A 121 23.62 11.98 6.51
C LYS A 121 23.25 12.21 5.04
N LEU A 122 22.22 13.02 4.78
CA LEU A 122 21.85 13.46 3.43
C LEU A 122 22.69 14.65 2.93
N GLY A 123 23.58 15.19 3.76
CA GLY A 123 24.49 16.29 3.39
C GLY A 123 23.93 17.68 3.63
N VAL A 124 22.87 17.83 4.43
CA VAL A 124 22.38 19.15 4.86
C VAL A 124 23.32 19.70 5.93
N PRO A 125 23.91 20.91 5.75
CA PRO A 125 24.81 21.49 6.73
C PRO A 125 24.13 21.74 8.07
N GLU A 126 24.86 21.50 9.17
CA GLU A 126 24.38 21.83 10.51
C GLU A 126 24.22 23.35 10.67
N SER A 127 22.98 23.77 10.93
CA SER A 127 22.62 25.15 11.24
C SER A 127 22.35 25.30 12.74
N ARG A 128 22.73 26.45 13.31
CA ARG A 128 22.38 26.84 14.69
C ARG A 128 20.91 27.26 14.85
N GLY A 129 20.14 27.33 13.75
CA GLY A 129 18.74 27.76 13.72
C GLY A 129 17.75 26.66 13.32
N SER A 130 16.47 27.01 13.26
CA SER A 130 15.39 26.10 12.88
C SER A 130 15.40 25.82 11.37
N TYR A 131 15.35 24.54 10.98
CA TYR A 131 15.17 24.16 9.57
C TYR A 131 13.74 24.42 9.08
N PRO A 132 13.53 24.68 7.77
CA PRO A 132 12.20 24.75 7.22
C PRO A 132 11.47 23.40 7.35
N ARG A 133 10.14 23.42 7.24
CA ARG A 133 9.31 22.20 7.34
C ARG A 133 9.52 21.23 6.20
N SER A 134 10.03 21.68 5.06
CA SER A 134 10.38 20.81 3.93
C SER A 134 11.65 21.32 3.27
N ILE A 135 12.58 20.41 3.02
CA ILE A 135 13.89 20.68 2.42
C ILE A 135 14.04 19.77 1.22
N ASP A 136 14.43 20.36 0.09
CA ASP A 136 14.85 19.59 -1.09
C ASP A 136 16.37 19.44 -1.08
N VAL A 137 16.84 18.20 -1.19
CA VAL A 137 18.25 17.84 -1.20
C VAL A 137 18.55 16.97 -2.41
N MET A 138 19.70 17.18 -3.03
CA MET A 138 20.24 16.25 -4.02
C MET A 138 21.13 15.24 -3.32
N TYR A 139 20.70 13.97 -3.30
CA TYR A 139 21.43 12.88 -2.66
C TYR A 139 21.72 11.79 -3.69
N LYS A 140 23.02 11.51 -3.93
CA LYS A 140 23.46 10.55 -4.96
C LYS A 140 22.79 10.76 -6.32
N SER A 141 22.75 12.01 -6.78
CA SER A 141 22.11 12.44 -8.04
C SER A 141 20.59 12.26 -8.13
N SER A 142 19.94 11.74 -7.08
CA SER A 142 18.49 11.66 -6.96
C SER A 142 17.95 12.81 -6.10
N ARG A 143 16.73 13.25 -6.37
CA ARG A 143 16.08 14.28 -5.56
C ARG A 143 15.44 13.65 -4.33
N VAL A 144 15.69 14.21 -3.15
CA VAL A 144 15.09 13.80 -1.88
C VAL A 144 14.46 15.03 -1.22
N THR A 145 13.14 15.04 -1.10
CA THR A 145 12.39 16.02 -0.32
C THR A 145 12.18 15.47 1.09
N VAL A 146 12.78 16.11 2.08
CA VAL A 146 12.61 15.77 3.49
C VAL A 146 11.56 16.70 4.09
N SER A 147 10.44 16.16 4.55
CA SER A 147 9.32 16.91 5.11
C SER A 147 8.99 16.48 6.53
N ARG A 148 8.63 17.45 7.38
CA ARG A 148 8.10 17.24 8.73
C ARG A 148 6.63 17.66 8.78
N PHE A 149 5.77 16.77 9.26
CA PHE A 149 4.33 17.00 9.37
C PHE A 149 3.85 16.84 10.82
N PRO A 150 2.75 17.50 11.24
CA PRO A 150 2.14 17.21 12.53
C PRO A 150 1.81 15.72 12.66
N HIS A 151 2.07 15.16 13.84
CA HIS A 151 1.84 13.75 14.11
C HIS A 151 0.36 13.39 13.92
N GLY A 152 0.09 12.38 13.10
CA GLY A 152 -1.28 11.89 12.85
C GLY A 152 -1.34 10.45 12.36
N GLY A 153 -0.24 9.71 12.46
CA GLY A 153 -0.11 8.35 11.96
C GLY A 153 0.28 8.27 10.47
N LYS A 154 0.65 7.07 10.05
CA LYS A 154 1.13 6.77 8.69
C LYS A 154 0.21 7.31 7.58
N ARG A 155 -1.11 7.07 7.67
CA ARG A 155 -2.09 7.51 6.66
C ARG A 155 -2.21 9.04 6.60
N HIS A 156 -2.11 9.73 7.74
CA HIS A 156 -2.08 11.21 7.77
C HIS A 156 -0.81 11.75 7.13
N CYS A 157 0.34 11.18 7.47
CA CYS A 157 1.62 11.52 6.85
C CYS A 157 1.57 11.30 5.32
N GLN A 158 1.03 10.17 4.85
CA GLN A 158 0.80 9.90 3.42
C GLN A 158 -0.14 10.93 2.77
N LYS A 159 -1.20 11.36 3.46
CA LYS A 159 -2.13 12.40 2.96
C LYS A 159 -1.43 13.73 2.73
N MET A 160 -0.63 14.16 3.70
CA MET A 160 0.12 15.42 3.63
C MET A 160 1.17 15.36 2.52
N THR A 161 1.87 14.23 2.43
CA THR A 161 2.85 13.97 1.36
C THR A 161 2.19 13.97 -0.01
N PHE A 162 1.03 13.32 -0.17
CA PHE A 162 0.28 13.32 -1.42
C PHE A 162 -0.13 14.73 -1.86
N ARG A 163 -0.58 15.58 -0.93
CA ARG A 163 -0.89 16.99 -1.23
C ARG A 163 0.33 17.76 -1.73
N LEU A 164 1.49 17.51 -1.13
CA LEU A 164 2.75 18.10 -1.57
C LEU A 164 3.12 17.61 -2.98
N ILE A 165 3.02 16.32 -3.25
CA ILE A 165 3.28 15.72 -4.57
C ILE A 165 2.36 16.31 -5.64
N ASP A 166 1.05 16.40 -5.37
CA ASP A 166 0.07 16.95 -6.34
C ASP A 166 0.42 18.40 -6.71
N LYS A 167 0.89 19.20 -5.73
CA LYS A 167 1.34 20.58 -5.95
C LYS A 167 2.66 20.64 -6.72
N VAL A 168 3.66 19.84 -6.35
CA VAL A 168 4.98 19.82 -6.99
C VAL A 168 4.90 19.39 -8.45
N TYR A 169 4.04 18.43 -8.76
CA TYR A 169 3.90 17.85 -10.10
C TYR A 169 2.72 18.40 -10.91
N GLU A 170 2.00 19.42 -10.43
CA GLU A 170 0.79 19.95 -11.07
C GLU A 170 1.01 20.24 -12.57
N ARG A 171 2.09 20.98 -12.90
CA ARG A 171 2.43 21.33 -14.29
C ARG A 171 2.81 20.11 -15.13
N TYR A 172 3.51 19.15 -14.54
CA TYR A 172 3.93 17.93 -15.22
C TYR A 172 2.71 17.07 -15.60
N LEU A 173 1.75 16.95 -14.67
CA LEU A 173 0.53 16.15 -14.83
C LEU A 173 -0.47 16.73 -15.83
N LYS A 174 -0.32 18.00 -16.24
CA LYS A 174 -1.12 18.57 -17.34
C LYS A 174 -0.74 17.96 -18.70
N ARG A 175 0.52 17.56 -18.87
CA ARG A 175 1.07 17.08 -20.15
C ARG A 175 1.43 15.59 -20.15
N ASN A 176 1.48 14.95 -18.99
CA ASN A 176 1.99 13.59 -18.84
C ASN A 176 1.14 12.74 -17.88
N ASP A 177 0.89 11.47 -18.23
CA ASP A 177 0.24 10.46 -17.36
C ASP A 177 1.18 9.31 -16.94
N ASN A 178 2.49 9.46 -17.17
CA ASN A 178 3.52 8.46 -16.86
C ASN A 178 4.26 8.77 -15.54
N LEU A 179 3.50 9.18 -14.51
CA LEU A 179 4.03 9.38 -13.16
C LEU A 179 3.46 8.31 -12.22
N PHE A 180 4.34 7.56 -11.59
CA PHE A 180 4.02 6.50 -10.66
C PHE A 180 4.44 6.88 -9.24
N ILE A 181 3.65 6.46 -8.26
CA ILE A 181 3.92 6.64 -6.83
C ILE A 181 4.19 5.28 -6.20
N LEU A 182 5.35 5.13 -5.55
CA LEU A 182 5.73 3.94 -4.80
C LEU A 182 5.54 4.20 -3.31
N PHE A 183 4.63 3.47 -2.67
CA PHE A 183 4.59 3.38 -1.22
C PHE A 183 5.57 2.32 -0.73
N ILE A 184 6.38 2.73 0.24
CA ILE A 184 7.36 1.89 0.91
C ILE A 184 7.46 2.25 2.40
N ASP A 185 7.69 1.25 3.23
CA ASP A 185 7.96 1.44 4.66
C ASP A 185 9.44 1.81 4.87
N SER A 186 9.72 2.59 5.91
CA SER A 186 11.06 3.10 6.26
C SER A 186 12.08 2.02 6.63
N ASP A 187 11.64 0.78 6.86
CA ASP A 187 12.48 -0.38 7.14
C ASP A 187 12.69 -1.31 5.93
N CYS A 188 12.12 -0.95 4.78
CA CYS A 188 12.16 -1.78 3.58
C CYS A 188 13.37 -1.47 2.69
N ILE A 189 14.10 -2.51 2.31
CA ILE A 189 15.26 -2.47 1.43
C ILE A 189 14.84 -2.98 0.04
N LEU A 190 14.91 -2.14 -0.99
CA LEU A 190 14.56 -2.52 -2.36
C LEU A 190 15.66 -3.38 -2.98
N ASP A 191 15.24 -4.32 -3.82
CA ASP A 191 16.15 -4.95 -4.78
C ASP A 191 16.51 -3.97 -5.90
N ARG A 192 17.75 -4.06 -6.41
CA ARG A 192 18.32 -3.09 -7.36
C ARG A 192 17.47 -2.88 -8.62
N VAL A 193 16.79 -3.92 -9.11
CA VAL A 193 15.97 -3.85 -10.35
C VAL A 193 14.48 -3.63 -10.08
N CYS A 194 14.09 -3.40 -8.82
CA CYS A 194 12.70 -3.34 -8.38
C CYS A 194 11.88 -2.29 -9.15
N LEU A 195 12.39 -1.05 -9.27
CA LEU A 195 11.70 0.04 -9.96
C LEU A 195 11.50 -0.25 -11.46
N GLN A 196 12.55 -0.75 -12.13
CA GLN A 196 12.46 -1.12 -13.54
C GLN A 196 11.42 -2.21 -13.78
N ASN A 197 11.38 -3.23 -12.92
CA ASN A 197 10.45 -4.34 -13.09
C ASN A 197 8.99 -3.92 -12.90
N PHE A 198 8.70 -3.02 -11.94
CA PHE A 198 7.38 -2.41 -11.82
C PHE A 198 7.00 -1.61 -13.07
N VAL A 199 7.89 -0.72 -13.51
CA VAL A 199 7.63 0.14 -14.68
C VAL A 199 7.48 -0.69 -15.96
N TYR A 200 8.22 -1.79 -16.09
CA TYR A 200 8.08 -2.73 -17.19
C TYR A 200 6.68 -3.35 -17.24
N ASP A 201 6.18 -3.90 -16.14
CA ASP A 201 4.86 -4.52 -16.10
C ASP A 201 3.71 -3.50 -16.19
N MET A 202 3.91 -2.28 -15.70
CA MET A 202 2.87 -1.25 -15.72
C MET A 202 2.79 -0.45 -17.03
N GLU A 203 3.90 -0.30 -17.77
CA GLU A 203 3.99 0.68 -18.87
C GLU A 203 4.76 0.18 -20.11
N LEU A 204 5.85 -0.60 -19.96
CA LEU A 204 6.80 -0.85 -21.05
C LEU A 204 6.75 -2.26 -21.65
N SER A 205 5.96 -3.17 -21.09
CA SER A 205 5.87 -4.54 -21.61
C SER A 205 5.28 -4.57 -23.03
N PRO A 206 5.74 -5.47 -23.91
CA PRO A 206 5.20 -5.59 -25.27
C PRO A 206 3.70 -5.88 -25.24
N GLY A 207 2.92 -5.15 -26.05
CA GLY A 207 1.47 -5.31 -26.09
C GLY A 207 0.73 -4.77 -24.86
N ASN A 208 1.40 -4.05 -23.95
CA ASN A 208 0.76 -3.47 -22.78
C ASN A 208 -0.19 -2.33 -23.17
N THR A 209 -1.42 -2.41 -22.67
CA THR A 209 -2.49 -1.43 -22.86
C THR A 209 -2.32 -0.13 -22.06
N LYS A 210 -1.30 -0.07 -21.18
CA LYS A 210 -0.96 1.07 -20.31
C LYS A 210 -2.11 1.49 -19.40
N ASP A 211 -3.01 0.56 -19.10
CA ASP A 211 -4.17 0.76 -18.24
C ASP A 211 -4.00 0.12 -16.85
N MET A 212 -2.79 -0.32 -16.50
CA MET A 212 -2.44 -0.75 -15.14
C MET A 212 -2.56 0.41 -14.16
N LEU A 213 -3.31 0.18 -13.08
CA LEU A 213 -3.59 1.19 -12.05
C LEU A 213 -2.68 1.03 -10.85
N ALA A 214 -2.40 -0.21 -10.45
CA ALA A 214 -1.64 -0.52 -9.25
C ALA A 214 -0.95 -1.89 -9.35
N MET A 215 0.24 -2.00 -8.77
CA MET A 215 0.91 -3.28 -8.58
C MET A 215 1.57 -3.35 -7.22
N THR A 216 1.62 -4.55 -6.64
CA THR A 216 2.46 -4.84 -5.47
C THR A 216 3.57 -5.82 -5.84
N GLY A 217 4.70 -5.75 -5.13
CA GLY A 217 5.85 -6.63 -5.37
C GLY A 217 5.98 -7.72 -4.30
N VAL A 218 7.00 -8.56 -4.46
CA VAL A 218 7.32 -9.64 -3.54
C VAL A 218 8.08 -9.09 -2.33
N ILE A 219 7.39 -9.03 -1.20
CA ILE A 219 8.00 -8.69 0.10
C ILE A 219 8.54 -9.96 0.73
N THR A 220 9.80 -9.92 1.14
CA THR A 220 10.42 -10.99 1.92
C THR A 220 10.99 -10.44 3.21
N SER A 221 11.32 -11.29 4.17
CA SER A 221 11.92 -10.79 5.41
C SER A 221 13.45 -10.87 5.38
N THR A 222 14.07 -10.00 6.15
CA THR A 222 15.48 -10.05 6.56
C THR A 222 15.55 -9.93 8.08
N THR A 223 16.61 -10.43 8.70
CA THR A 223 16.76 -10.31 10.16
C THR A 223 18.24 -10.27 10.54
N LYS A 224 18.55 -9.48 11.57
CA LYS A 224 19.86 -9.44 12.23
C LYS A 224 20.08 -10.68 13.11
N LYS A 225 19.02 -11.18 13.78
CA LYS A 225 19.09 -12.30 14.74
C LYS A 225 18.16 -13.44 14.34
N HIS A 226 18.73 -14.61 14.05
CA HIS A 226 17.92 -15.78 13.69
C HIS A 226 17.26 -16.43 14.91
N SER A 227 15.95 -16.60 14.82
CA SER A 227 15.11 -17.30 15.78
C SER A 227 14.00 -18.08 15.06
N ILE A 228 13.33 -19.00 15.76
CA ILE A 228 12.20 -19.76 15.20
C ILE A 228 11.11 -18.81 14.69
N ILE A 229 10.79 -17.73 15.40
CA ILE A 229 9.76 -16.79 14.96
C ILE A 229 10.15 -16.03 13.69
N THR A 230 11.43 -15.68 13.52
CA THR A 230 11.90 -14.99 12.30
C THR A 230 11.95 -15.94 11.10
N LEU A 231 12.26 -17.22 11.34
CA LEU A 231 12.20 -18.27 10.32
C LEU A 231 10.77 -18.50 9.84
N LEU A 232 9.82 -18.64 10.76
CA LEU A 232 8.40 -18.82 10.43
C LEU A 232 7.87 -17.61 9.63
N GLN A 233 8.22 -16.39 10.04
CA GLN A 233 7.87 -15.18 9.30
C GLN A 233 8.40 -15.23 7.86
N ASP A 234 9.68 -15.56 7.64
CA ASP A 234 10.26 -15.63 6.29
C ASP A 234 9.51 -16.60 5.37
N ILE A 235 9.25 -17.81 5.85
CA ILE A 235 8.52 -18.83 5.09
C ILE A 235 7.09 -18.35 4.81
N GLU A 236 6.43 -17.74 5.78
CA GLU A 236 5.08 -17.19 5.64
C GLU A 236 5.03 -16.06 4.60
N TYR A 237 6.01 -15.14 4.59
CA TYR A 237 6.08 -14.09 3.56
C TYR A 237 6.22 -14.69 2.17
N ILE A 238 7.10 -15.69 1.98
CA ILE A 238 7.26 -16.36 0.68
C ILE A 238 5.95 -17.02 0.26
N HIS A 239 5.31 -17.78 1.17
CA HIS A 239 4.06 -18.46 0.88
C HIS A 239 2.93 -17.46 0.56
N GLY A 240 2.69 -16.48 1.43
CA GLY A 240 1.62 -15.48 1.21
C GLY A 240 1.82 -14.65 -0.04
N GLN A 241 3.05 -14.20 -0.33
CA GLN A 241 3.32 -13.33 -1.49
C GLN A 241 3.39 -14.10 -2.81
N LEU A 242 4.04 -15.27 -2.86
CA LEU A 242 4.26 -15.99 -4.12
C LEU A 242 3.19 -17.03 -4.42
N PHE A 243 2.54 -17.59 -3.41
CA PHE A 243 1.44 -18.53 -3.61
C PHE A 243 0.11 -17.79 -3.58
N GLU A 244 -0.34 -17.35 -2.39
CA GLU A 244 -1.70 -16.83 -2.22
C GLU A 244 -1.97 -15.62 -3.11
N ARG A 245 -1.06 -14.63 -3.10
CA ARG A 245 -1.26 -13.39 -3.84
C ARG A 245 -1.10 -13.54 -5.35
N THR A 246 -0.27 -14.47 -5.81
CA THR A 246 -0.19 -14.83 -7.25
C THR A 246 -1.51 -15.45 -7.73
N VAL A 247 -2.12 -16.31 -6.92
CA VAL A 247 -3.44 -16.89 -7.21
C VAL A 247 -4.49 -15.78 -7.28
N GLU A 248 -4.52 -14.86 -6.31
CA GLU A 248 -5.41 -13.70 -6.34
C GLU A 248 -5.23 -12.90 -7.65
N SER A 249 -3.99 -12.54 -7.98
CA SER A 249 -3.63 -11.84 -9.21
C SER A 249 -4.19 -12.54 -10.45
N GLY A 250 -4.01 -13.87 -10.53
CA GLY A 250 -4.54 -14.72 -11.60
C GLY A 250 -6.07 -14.83 -11.64
N CYS A 251 -6.76 -14.59 -10.53
CA CYS A 251 -8.23 -14.51 -10.46
C CYS A 251 -8.79 -13.13 -10.84
N GLY A 252 -7.94 -12.17 -11.22
CA GLY A 252 -8.35 -10.88 -11.78
C GLY A 252 -7.93 -9.65 -10.97
N SER A 253 -7.50 -9.80 -9.72
CA SER A 253 -6.99 -8.70 -8.89
C SER A 253 -6.31 -9.24 -7.63
N VAL A 254 -5.39 -8.47 -7.04
CA VAL A 254 -4.99 -8.72 -5.63
C VAL A 254 -5.99 -8.08 -4.66
N THR A 255 -6.12 -8.65 -3.46
CA THR A 255 -7.03 -8.14 -2.40
C THR A 255 -6.35 -7.22 -1.39
N CYS A 256 -5.03 -7.09 -1.49
CA CYS A 256 -4.23 -6.24 -0.61
C CYS A 256 -3.01 -5.71 -1.36
N LEU A 257 -2.84 -4.39 -1.35
CA LEU A 257 -1.68 -3.63 -1.80
C LEU A 257 -0.97 -3.12 -0.53
N PRO A 258 0.06 -3.82 -0.06
CA PRO A 258 0.71 -3.55 1.22
C PRO A 258 1.52 -2.25 1.14
N GLY A 259 1.48 -1.46 2.21
CA GLY A 259 2.25 -0.21 2.31
C GLY A 259 3.77 -0.40 2.18
N ALA A 260 4.27 -1.60 2.45
CA ALA A 260 5.69 -1.94 2.35
C ALA A 260 6.24 -1.98 0.91
N LEU A 261 5.42 -2.33 -0.10
CA LEU A 261 5.87 -2.36 -1.50
C LEU A 261 4.68 -2.33 -2.48
N THR A 262 4.25 -1.12 -2.83
CA THR A 262 3.13 -0.89 -3.76
C THR A 262 3.40 0.28 -4.70
N MET A 263 3.36 0.02 -6.01
CA MET A 263 3.43 1.03 -7.06
C MET A 263 2.02 1.37 -7.57
N LEU A 264 1.66 2.64 -7.64
CA LEU A 264 0.37 3.13 -8.13
C LEU A 264 0.58 4.12 -9.27
N ARG A 265 -0.31 4.13 -10.27
CA ARG A 265 -0.38 5.22 -11.24
C ARG A 265 -0.97 6.46 -10.57
N LEU A 266 -0.26 7.59 -10.60
CA LEU A 266 -0.65 8.77 -9.82
C LEU A 266 -2.02 9.34 -10.24
N SER A 267 -2.37 9.33 -11.53
CA SER A 267 -3.69 9.79 -11.98
C SER A 267 -4.84 8.94 -11.41
N ALA A 268 -4.63 7.63 -11.31
CA ALA A 268 -5.59 6.74 -10.68
C ALA A 268 -5.69 7.01 -9.18
N PHE A 269 -4.54 7.13 -8.50
CA PHE A 269 -4.47 7.45 -7.07
C PHE A 269 -5.09 8.82 -6.74
N ARG A 270 -4.89 9.85 -7.57
CA ARG A 270 -5.35 11.22 -7.30
C ARG A 270 -6.86 11.34 -7.14
N ARG A 271 -7.66 10.61 -7.93
CA ARG A 271 -9.12 10.61 -7.74
C ARG A 271 -9.53 9.72 -6.57
N MET A 272 -8.83 8.62 -6.37
CA MET A 272 -9.06 7.67 -5.27
C MET A 272 -8.75 8.33 -3.92
N ALA A 273 -7.72 9.16 -3.84
CA ALA A 273 -7.27 9.91 -2.67
C ALA A 273 -8.38 10.74 -2.04
N LYS A 274 -9.35 11.22 -2.83
CA LYS A 274 -10.54 11.92 -2.31
C LYS A 274 -11.36 11.04 -1.37
N TYR A 275 -11.45 9.75 -1.63
CA TYR A 275 -12.17 8.77 -0.79
C TYR A 275 -11.24 8.18 0.27
N TYR A 276 -10.03 7.80 -0.11
CA TYR A 276 -9.05 7.25 0.81
C TYR A 276 -8.53 8.23 1.85
N PHE A 277 -8.70 9.54 1.69
CA PHE A 277 -8.39 10.52 2.72
C PHE A 277 -9.61 11.28 3.26
N ALA A 278 -10.84 10.92 2.83
CA ALA A 278 -12.08 11.51 3.30
C ALA A 278 -12.51 10.99 4.67
N ASP A 279 -12.30 9.71 4.95
CA ASP A 279 -12.64 9.14 6.25
C ASP A 279 -11.72 9.76 7.30
N LYS A 280 -12.25 10.71 8.09
CA LYS A 280 -11.55 11.23 9.26
C LYS A 280 -11.41 10.08 10.24
N ALA A 281 -10.17 9.63 10.41
CA ALA A 281 -9.74 8.70 11.44
C ALA A 281 -10.41 8.95 12.80
N GLU A 282 -10.49 10.22 13.16
CA GLU A 282 -11.06 10.77 14.40
C GLU A 282 -12.59 10.68 14.53
N GLN A 283 -13.29 10.29 13.46
CA GLN A 283 -14.75 10.13 13.42
C GLN A 283 -15.19 8.66 13.31
N CYS A 284 -14.24 7.70 13.41
CA CYS A 284 -14.58 6.28 13.46
C CYS A 284 -15.12 5.94 14.86
N GLU A 285 -16.43 6.08 15.03
CA GLU A 285 -17.12 5.75 16.28
C GLU A 285 -17.24 4.23 16.49
N ASP A 286 -17.34 3.44 15.42
CA ASP A 286 -17.46 1.98 15.47
C ASP A 286 -16.11 1.24 15.35
N LEU A 287 -16.01 0.13 16.07
CA LEU A 287 -14.92 -0.85 16.03
C LEU A 287 -14.63 -1.35 14.62
N PHE A 288 -15.69 -1.61 13.86
CA PHE A 288 -15.58 -2.10 12.48
C PHE A 288 -14.91 -1.06 11.59
N ASP A 289 -15.31 0.20 11.68
CA ASP A 289 -14.72 1.29 10.90
C ASP A 289 -13.28 1.56 11.32
N PHE A 290 -12.97 1.49 12.61
CA PHE A 290 -11.60 1.60 13.10
C PHE A 290 -10.70 0.51 12.48
N ALA A 291 -11.08 -0.77 12.62
CA ALA A 291 -10.29 -1.88 12.10
C ALA A 291 -10.17 -1.83 10.57
N LYS A 292 -11.23 -1.46 9.86
CA LYS A 292 -11.23 -1.30 8.40
C LYS A 292 -10.28 -0.20 7.93
N CYS A 293 -10.35 0.98 8.55
CA CYS A 293 -9.70 2.20 8.07
C CYS A 293 -8.29 2.45 8.65
N HIS A 294 -7.96 1.83 9.79
CA HIS A 294 -6.70 2.07 10.52
C HIS A 294 -5.84 0.82 10.68
N LEU A 295 -6.45 -0.36 10.84
CA LEU A 295 -5.69 -1.60 10.98
C LEU A 295 -5.46 -2.28 9.63
N GLY A 296 -6.37 -2.05 8.68
CA GLY A 296 -6.33 -2.58 7.33
C GLY A 296 -6.36 -1.50 6.24
N GLU A 297 -5.71 -0.35 6.42
CA GLU A 297 -5.78 0.75 5.45
C GLU A 297 -5.32 0.34 4.04
N ASP A 298 -4.36 -0.59 3.95
CA ASP A 298 -3.86 -1.18 2.70
C ASP A 298 -4.94 -2.00 1.96
N ARG A 299 -5.73 -2.78 2.70
CA ARG A 299 -6.85 -3.56 2.15
C ARG A 299 -7.99 -2.63 1.74
N TRP A 300 -8.25 -1.59 2.53
CA TRP A 300 -9.25 -0.58 2.19
C TRP A 300 -8.87 0.18 0.92
N LEU A 301 -7.61 0.61 0.80
CA LEU A 301 -7.03 1.20 -0.40
C LEU A 301 -7.28 0.30 -1.62
N THR A 302 -7.00 -1.00 -1.47
CA THR A 302 -7.16 -1.98 -2.53
C THR A 302 -8.61 -2.16 -2.93
N HIS A 303 -9.52 -2.24 -1.96
CA HIS A 303 -10.97 -2.34 -2.20
C HIS A 303 -11.48 -1.14 -3.01
N LEU A 304 -11.04 0.08 -2.67
CA LEU A 304 -11.36 1.28 -3.44
C LEU A 304 -10.83 1.20 -4.88
N PHE A 305 -9.59 0.74 -5.08
CA PHE A 305 -9.06 0.51 -6.42
C PHE A 305 -9.86 -0.54 -7.20
N MET A 306 -10.26 -1.65 -6.57
CA MET A 306 -11.03 -2.72 -7.23
C MET A 306 -12.39 -2.24 -7.73
N ILE A 307 -13.09 -1.42 -6.93
CA ILE A 307 -14.34 -0.78 -7.33
C ILE A 307 -14.11 0.26 -8.42
N GLY A 308 -13.06 1.07 -8.29
CA GLY A 308 -12.80 2.09 -9.28
C GLY A 308 -12.30 1.55 -10.62
N ALA A 309 -11.62 0.40 -10.63
CA ALA A 309 -11.08 -0.20 -11.85
C ALA A 309 -12.20 -0.53 -12.85
N LYS A 310 -12.00 -0.22 -14.13
CA LYS A 310 -13.01 -0.49 -15.18
C LYS A 310 -12.99 -1.96 -15.62
N LYS A 311 -11.81 -2.58 -15.62
CA LYS A 311 -11.56 -3.94 -16.12
C LYS A 311 -10.90 -4.80 -15.04
N LYS A 312 -11.00 -6.11 -15.23
CA LYS A 312 -10.18 -7.07 -14.47
C LYS A 312 -8.70 -6.90 -14.86
N TYR A 313 -7.81 -7.38 -14.01
CA TYR A 313 -6.35 -7.39 -14.18
C TYR A 313 -5.66 -6.03 -14.16
N GLN A 314 -6.34 -4.94 -13.79
CA GLN A 314 -5.71 -3.61 -13.67
C GLN A 314 -4.95 -3.38 -12.35
N ILE A 315 -5.07 -4.33 -11.42
CA ILE A 315 -4.44 -4.33 -10.10
C ILE A 315 -3.79 -5.70 -9.92
N GLN A 316 -2.46 -5.79 -9.92
CA GLN A 316 -1.75 -7.07 -10.06
C GLN A 316 -0.54 -7.22 -9.14
N MET A 317 -0.02 -8.44 -9.05
CA MET A 317 1.24 -8.77 -8.41
C MET A 317 2.38 -8.74 -9.43
N CYS A 318 3.45 -7.98 -9.17
CA CYS A 318 4.70 -8.05 -9.90
C CYS A 318 5.63 -9.06 -9.22
N THR A 319 5.75 -10.26 -9.79
CA THR A 319 6.57 -11.36 -9.23
C THR A 319 8.09 -11.15 -9.42
N SER A 320 8.49 -10.06 -10.08
CA SER A 320 9.89 -9.71 -10.36
C SER A 320 10.40 -8.49 -9.61
N ALA A 321 9.52 -7.73 -8.94
CA ALA A 321 9.89 -6.62 -8.08
C ALA A 321 9.98 -7.10 -6.63
N PHE A 322 11.14 -6.94 -5.97
CA PHE A 322 11.39 -7.47 -4.63
C PHE A 322 11.78 -6.37 -3.65
N CYS A 323 11.38 -6.54 -2.40
CA CYS A 323 11.99 -5.85 -1.26
C CYS A 323 12.20 -6.81 -0.08
N LYS A 324 12.97 -6.33 0.90
CA LYS A 324 13.18 -6.99 2.19
C LYS A 324 12.74 -6.06 3.31
N THR A 325 11.86 -6.51 4.19
CA THR A 325 11.48 -5.83 5.44
C THR A 325 12.14 -6.52 6.63
N GLU A 326 12.34 -5.81 7.73
CA GLU A 326 12.89 -6.42 8.94
C GLU A 326 11.86 -7.31 9.65
N ALA A 327 12.22 -8.57 9.90
CA ALA A 327 11.36 -9.48 10.65
C ALA A 327 11.24 -9.04 12.12
N VAL A 328 10.05 -9.19 12.69
CA VAL A 328 9.81 -8.88 14.11
C VAL A 328 10.63 -9.83 14.99
N GLN A 329 11.42 -9.25 15.91
CA GLN A 329 12.40 -9.99 16.70
C GLN A 329 11.85 -10.58 18.00
N THR A 330 10.73 -10.08 18.52
CA THR A 330 10.14 -10.51 19.79
C THR A 330 8.72 -11.05 19.61
N TYR A 331 8.34 -12.03 20.43
CA TYR A 331 7.01 -12.62 20.37
C TYR A 331 5.90 -11.61 20.69
N ARG A 332 6.10 -10.75 21.71
CA ARG A 332 5.12 -9.71 22.10
C ARG A 332 4.83 -8.75 20.95
N SER A 333 5.86 -8.25 20.26
CA SER A 333 5.69 -7.37 19.10
C SER A 333 5.05 -8.12 17.92
N LEU A 334 5.36 -9.41 17.74
CA LEU A 334 4.75 -10.23 16.70
C LEU A 334 3.25 -10.40 16.95
N VAL A 335 2.82 -10.70 18.18
CA VAL A 335 1.41 -10.82 18.54
C VAL A 335 0.65 -9.52 18.28
N LYS A 336 1.22 -8.37 18.64
CA LYS A 336 0.65 -7.04 18.34
C LYS A 336 0.45 -6.85 16.84
N GLN A 337 1.47 -7.17 16.04
CA GLN A 337 1.40 -7.08 14.57
C GLN A 337 0.31 -8.00 14.01
N ARG A 338 0.25 -9.25 14.47
CA ARG A 338 -0.70 -10.26 13.99
C ARG A 338 -2.14 -9.92 14.36
N ARG A 339 -2.36 -9.37 15.55
CA ARG A 339 -3.65 -8.84 15.97
C ARG A 339 -4.14 -7.75 15.01
N ARG A 340 -3.28 -6.75 14.71
CA ARG A 340 -3.62 -5.67 13.76
C ARG A 340 -3.99 -6.23 12.40
N TRP A 341 -3.16 -7.13 11.86
CA TRP A 341 -3.41 -7.74 10.56
C TRP A 341 -4.69 -8.57 10.54
N PHE A 342 -4.98 -9.30 11.61
CA PHE A 342 -6.20 -10.12 11.74
C PHE A 342 -7.46 -9.24 11.76
N LEU A 343 -7.50 -8.20 12.60
CA LEU A 343 -8.68 -7.32 12.68
C LEU A 343 -8.90 -6.53 11.39
N GLY A 344 -7.82 -6.01 10.79
CA GLY A 344 -7.87 -5.34 9.49
C GLY A 344 -8.30 -6.28 8.36
N PHE A 345 -7.85 -7.54 8.39
CA PHE A 345 -8.29 -8.59 7.46
C PHE A 345 -9.78 -8.88 7.60
N MET A 346 -10.26 -9.20 8.81
CA MET A 346 -11.64 -9.63 9.03
C MET A 346 -12.66 -8.58 8.56
N THR A 347 -12.43 -7.32 8.89
CA THR A 347 -13.33 -6.22 8.49
C THR A 347 -13.34 -6.00 6.98
N ASN A 348 -12.17 -5.97 6.34
CA ASN A 348 -12.07 -5.78 4.89
C ASN A 348 -12.61 -6.99 4.09
N GLU A 349 -12.46 -8.21 4.59
CA GLU A 349 -13.08 -9.40 3.97
C GLU A 349 -14.61 -9.30 3.99
N VAL A 350 -15.22 -8.85 5.10
CA VAL A 350 -16.66 -8.62 5.16
C VAL A 350 -17.08 -7.54 4.15
N CYS A 351 -16.32 -6.45 4.03
CA CYS A 351 -16.58 -5.42 3.01
C CYS A 351 -16.57 -6.01 1.60
N MET A 352 -15.56 -6.81 1.27
CA MET A 352 -15.39 -7.42 -0.05
C MET A 352 -16.47 -8.43 -0.36
N LEU A 353 -16.71 -9.40 0.54
CA LEU A 353 -17.69 -10.47 0.34
C LEU A 353 -19.13 -9.96 0.26
N THR A 354 -19.41 -8.82 0.88
CA THR A 354 -20.74 -8.21 0.81
C THR A 354 -20.90 -7.28 -0.38
N ASP A 355 -19.84 -6.83 -1.08
CA ASP A 355 -19.98 -5.88 -2.19
C ASP A 355 -20.33 -6.58 -3.52
N TRP A 356 -21.58 -6.42 -3.97
CA TRP A 356 -22.08 -7.04 -5.21
C TRP A 356 -21.33 -6.58 -6.48
N ARG A 357 -20.79 -5.35 -6.49
CA ARG A 357 -19.99 -4.86 -7.64
C ARG A 357 -18.75 -5.72 -7.84
N LEU A 358 -18.14 -6.17 -6.74
CA LEU A 358 -16.99 -7.06 -6.78
C LEU A 358 -17.37 -8.48 -7.19
N TRP A 359 -18.53 -8.99 -6.79
CA TRP A 359 -19.05 -10.25 -7.34
C TRP A 359 -19.28 -10.20 -8.85
N LYS A 360 -19.77 -9.08 -9.37
CA LYS A 360 -19.95 -8.88 -10.82
C LYS A 360 -18.62 -8.76 -11.56
N ARG A 361 -17.67 -7.96 -11.03
CA ARG A 361 -16.39 -7.69 -11.71
C ARG A 361 -15.35 -8.79 -11.50
N TYR A 362 -15.26 -9.38 -10.31
CA TYR A 362 -14.25 -10.37 -9.93
C TYR A 362 -14.88 -11.65 -9.32
N PRO A 363 -15.84 -12.31 -9.99
CA PRO A 363 -16.58 -13.44 -9.41
C PRO A 363 -15.67 -14.58 -8.93
N ILE A 364 -14.65 -14.93 -9.73
CA ILE A 364 -13.71 -16.01 -9.40
C ILE A 364 -12.88 -15.64 -8.17
N LEU A 365 -12.34 -14.42 -8.11
CA LEU A 365 -11.56 -13.95 -6.97
C LEU A 365 -12.41 -13.98 -5.70
N VAL A 366 -13.59 -13.38 -5.72
CA VAL A 366 -14.46 -13.31 -4.53
C VAL A 366 -14.89 -14.71 -4.07
N LEU A 367 -15.18 -15.62 -5.02
CA LEU A 367 -15.47 -17.02 -4.72
C LEU A 367 -14.28 -17.74 -4.08
N VAL A 368 -13.07 -17.58 -4.63
CA VAL A 368 -11.84 -18.15 -4.05
C VAL A 368 -11.60 -17.62 -2.65
N ARG A 369 -11.77 -16.31 -2.42
CA ARG A 369 -11.66 -15.68 -1.08
C ARG A 369 -12.71 -16.22 -0.11
N PHE A 370 -13.95 -16.37 -0.55
CA PHE A 370 -15.02 -16.97 0.26
C PHE A 370 -14.68 -18.41 0.68
N MET A 371 -14.21 -19.23 -0.25
CA MET A 371 -13.74 -20.59 0.05
C MET A 371 -12.49 -20.56 0.97
N GLN A 372 -11.55 -19.63 0.77
CA GLN A 372 -10.35 -19.52 1.59
C GLN A 372 -10.70 -19.13 3.04
N ASN A 373 -11.66 -18.23 3.24
CA ASN A 373 -12.14 -17.87 4.57
C ASN A 373 -12.82 -19.05 5.28
N THR A 374 -13.47 -19.93 4.52
CA THR A 374 -14.02 -21.19 5.01
C THR A 374 -12.90 -22.09 5.55
N ILE A 375 -11.79 -22.23 4.81
CA ILE A 375 -10.62 -23.05 5.19
C ILE A 375 -9.69 -22.36 6.20
N ARG A 376 -9.67 -21.04 6.33
CA ARG A 376 -8.82 -20.36 7.32
C ARG A 376 -9.21 -20.76 8.75
N THR A 377 -10.48 -21.11 8.96
CA THR A 377 -10.95 -21.73 10.20
C THR A 377 -10.44 -23.17 10.40
N THR A 378 -9.89 -23.82 9.38
CA THR A 378 -9.22 -25.15 9.42
C THR A 378 -8.03 -25.21 10.38
N SER A 379 -7.38 -24.08 10.69
CA SER A 379 -6.39 -24.05 11.78
C SER A 379 -7.01 -24.41 13.14
N LEU A 380 -8.24 -23.94 13.42
CA LEU A 380 -9.00 -24.38 14.59
C LEU A 380 -9.35 -25.87 14.49
N LEU A 381 -9.55 -26.39 13.29
CA LEU A 381 -9.99 -27.76 13.07
C LEU A 381 -8.84 -28.74 13.25
N PHE A 382 -7.65 -28.38 12.78
CA PHE A 382 -6.43 -29.11 13.06
C PHE A 382 -6.14 -29.11 14.56
N PHE A 383 -6.34 -27.97 15.24
CA PHE A 383 -6.21 -27.89 16.70
C PHE A 383 -7.26 -28.75 17.44
N ILE A 384 -8.53 -28.67 17.05
CA ILE A 384 -9.61 -29.51 17.59
C ILE A 384 -9.34 -30.99 17.32
N MET A 385 -8.79 -31.32 16.15
CA MET A 385 -8.43 -32.68 15.76
C MET A 385 -7.27 -33.23 16.59
N VAL A 386 -6.25 -32.40 16.86
CA VAL A 386 -5.16 -32.75 17.79
C VAL A 386 -5.73 -32.98 19.19
N ILE A 387 -6.62 -32.11 19.68
CA ILE A 387 -7.29 -32.31 20.97
C ILE A 387 -8.13 -33.60 20.97
N ALA A 388 -8.87 -33.88 19.90
CA ALA A 388 -9.72 -35.07 19.78
C ALA A 388 -8.92 -36.39 19.77
N LEU A 389 -7.72 -36.37 19.17
CA LEU A 389 -6.77 -37.48 19.25
C LEU A 389 -6.20 -37.63 20.67
N LEU A 390 -5.79 -36.51 21.30
CA LEU A 390 -5.29 -36.49 22.68
C LEU A 390 -6.35 -36.92 23.70
N SER A 391 -7.62 -36.59 23.45
CA SER A 391 -8.78 -36.97 24.27
C SER A 391 -9.34 -38.36 23.92
N THR A 392 -8.67 -39.11 23.03
CA THR A 392 -9.07 -40.46 22.59
C THR A 392 -10.48 -40.54 21.99
N THR A 393 -11.04 -39.40 21.56
CA THR A 393 -12.42 -39.29 21.06
C THR A 393 -12.52 -39.63 19.57
N ALA A 394 -11.41 -39.52 18.82
CA ALA A 394 -11.30 -39.90 17.42
C ALA A 394 -10.05 -40.75 17.21
N THR A 395 -10.07 -41.64 16.21
CA THR A 395 -8.89 -42.44 15.81
C THR A 395 -8.23 -41.88 14.56
N ILE A 396 -6.97 -42.24 14.31
CA ILE A 396 -6.22 -41.81 13.10
C ILE A 396 -6.94 -42.26 11.81
N HIS A 397 -7.67 -43.38 11.86
CA HIS A 397 -8.45 -43.88 10.73
C HIS A 397 -9.67 -43.02 10.37
N ASP A 398 -10.16 -42.20 11.30
CA ASP A 398 -11.25 -41.25 11.06
C ASP A 398 -10.75 -39.97 10.36
N LEU A 399 -9.43 -39.81 10.20
CA LEU A 399 -8.83 -38.61 9.64
C LEU A 399 -8.53 -38.77 8.14
N PRO A 400 -8.69 -37.70 7.34
CA PRO A 400 -8.34 -37.71 5.93
C PRO A 400 -6.81 -37.57 5.74
N VAL A 401 -6.03 -38.48 6.35
CA VAL A 401 -4.56 -38.43 6.41
C VAL A 401 -3.95 -38.40 5.01
N GLY A 402 -4.49 -39.19 4.07
CA GLY A 402 -4.04 -39.18 2.68
C GLY A 402 -4.19 -37.81 2.01
N PHE A 403 -5.31 -37.13 2.26
CA PHE A 403 -5.55 -35.80 1.72
C PHE A 403 -4.61 -34.76 2.35
N ILE A 404 -4.39 -34.83 3.67
CA ILE A 404 -3.44 -33.96 4.38
C ILE A 404 -2.02 -34.17 3.85
N ALA A 405 -1.61 -35.42 3.65
CA ALA A 405 -0.28 -35.76 3.14
C ALA A 405 -0.06 -35.24 1.71
N VAL A 406 -1.05 -35.40 0.83
CA VAL A 406 -1.00 -34.83 -0.54
C VAL A 406 -0.92 -33.31 -0.48
N SER A 407 -1.75 -32.68 0.35
CA SER A 407 -1.75 -31.22 0.53
C SER A 407 -0.40 -30.67 0.98
N LEU A 408 0.16 -31.28 2.04
CA LEU A 408 1.46 -30.92 2.57
C LEU A 408 2.56 -31.17 1.54
N GLY A 409 2.53 -32.31 0.86
CA GLY A 409 3.52 -32.66 -0.16
C GLY A 409 3.54 -31.68 -1.33
N LEU A 410 2.38 -31.32 -1.88
CA LEU A 410 2.27 -30.36 -2.99
C LEU A 410 2.74 -28.96 -2.61
N ASN A 411 2.34 -28.48 -1.43
CA ASN A 411 2.79 -27.17 -0.93
C ASN A 411 4.29 -27.18 -0.61
N TRP A 412 4.81 -28.25 -0.01
CA TRP A 412 6.23 -28.38 0.28
C TRP A 412 7.08 -28.43 -0.99
N ALA A 413 6.65 -29.17 -2.03
CA ALA A 413 7.32 -29.20 -3.32
C ALA A 413 7.37 -27.81 -3.98
N LEU A 414 6.27 -27.06 -3.92
CA LEU A 414 6.23 -25.70 -4.44
C LEU A 414 7.16 -24.75 -3.66
N MET A 415 7.17 -24.85 -2.33
CA MET A 415 8.05 -24.05 -1.48
C MET A 415 9.52 -24.42 -1.67
N LEU A 416 9.83 -25.69 -1.94
CA LEU A 416 11.16 -26.13 -2.32
C LEU A 416 11.58 -25.50 -3.65
N TYR A 417 10.70 -25.50 -4.65
CA TYR A 417 10.95 -24.82 -5.93
C TYR A 417 11.21 -23.32 -5.74
N PHE A 418 10.37 -22.61 -4.95
CA PHE A 418 10.61 -21.20 -4.64
C PHE A 418 11.92 -20.98 -3.89
N GLY A 419 12.24 -21.85 -2.92
CA GLY A 419 13.49 -21.83 -2.20
C GLY A 419 14.70 -21.96 -3.12
N LEU A 420 14.67 -22.91 -4.06
CA LEU A 420 15.72 -23.11 -5.06
C LEU A 420 15.82 -21.92 -6.02
N LYS A 421 14.69 -21.48 -6.59
CA LYS A 421 14.65 -20.38 -7.58
C LYS A 421 15.09 -19.05 -7.01
N LEU A 422 14.73 -18.76 -5.75
CA LEU A 422 15.07 -17.51 -5.06
C LEU A 422 16.36 -17.62 -4.22
N ARG A 423 17.04 -18.77 -4.24
CA ARG A 423 18.20 -19.08 -3.38
C ARG A 423 17.92 -18.87 -1.88
N ARG A 424 16.67 -19.08 -1.47
CA ARG A 424 16.22 -19.02 -0.08
C ARG A 424 16.03 -20.44 0.45
N PHE A 425 17.13 -21.13 0.69
CA PHE A 425 17.10 -22.54 1.06
C PHE A 425 16.17 -22.80 2.23
N LYS A 426 16.13 -21.92 3.25
CA LYS A 426 15.23 -21.93 4.43
C LYS A 426 13.77 -22.30 4.16
N ALA A 427 13.25 -22.05 2.96
CA ALA A 427 11.91 -22.48 2.54
C ALA A 427 11.69 -24.01 2.60
N TRP A 428 12.76 -24.81 2.59
CA TRP A 428 12.70 -26.27 2.78
C TRP A 428 12.08 -26.68 4.13
N LEU A 429 12.17 -25.81 5.15
CA LEU A 429 11.58 -26.00 6.47
C LEU A 429 10.07 -25.70 6.52
N TYR A 430 9.40 -25.56 5.37
CA TYR A 430 7.94 -25.37 5.31
C TYR A 430 7.12 -26.40 6.13
N PRO A 431 7.50 -27.69 6.25
CA PRO A 431 6.76 -28.63 7.10
C PRO A 431 6.71 -28.19 8.58
N LEU A 432 7.71 -27.46 9.08
CA LEU A 432 7.69 -26.87 10.42
C LEU A 432 6.59 -25.82 10.55
N MET A 433 6.39 -24.99 9.52
CA MET A 433 5.29 -24.03 9.47
C MET A 433 3.94 -24.74 9.47
N PHE A 434 3.78 -25.87 8.75
CA PHE A 434 2.53 -26.63 8.74
C PHE A 434 2.13 -27.13 10.14
N ILE A 435 3.11 -27.48 10.99
CA ILE A 435 2.86 -27.96 12.36
C ILE A 435 2.59 -26.80 13.33
N LEU A 436 3.43 -25.76 13.29
CA LEU A 436 3.40 -24.69 14.29
C LEU A 436 2.37 -23.60 13.99
N ASN A 437 2.14 -23.29 12.71
CA ASN A 437 1.30 -22.18 12.29
C ASN A 437 -0.18 -22.35 12.70
N PRO A 438 -0.80 -23.56 12.66
CA PRO A 438 -2.16 -23.73 13.17
C PRO A 438 -2.32 -23.30 14.63
N PHE A 439 -1.36 -23.63 15.50
CA PHE A 439 -1.37 -23.22 16.90
C PHE A 439 -1.22 -21.70 17.05
N PHE A 440 -0.24 -21.10 16.37
CA PHE A 440 -0.04 -19.66 16.42
C PHE A 440 -1.24 -18.88 15.84
N ASN A 441 -1.78 -19.32 14.70
CA ASN A 441 -2.97 -18.71 14.10
C ASN A 441 -4.20 -18.84 15.00
N TRP A 442 -4.38 -19.98 15.67
CA TRP A 442 -5.44 -20.14 16.67
C TRP A 442 -5.27 -19.13 17.80
N TYR A 443 -4.07 -19.04 18.38
CA TYR A 443 -3.76 -18.09 19.43
C TYR A 443 -3.99 -16.64 18.98
N TYR A 444 -3.50 -16.24 17.80
CA TYR A 444 -3.70 -14.90 17.25
C TYR A 444 -5.17 -14.59 16.99
N THR A 445 -5.95 -15.58 16.54
CA THR A 445 -7.39 -15.43 16.30
C THR A 445 -8.13 -15.21 17.61
N VAL A 446 -7.89 -16.07 18.61
CA VAL A 446 -8.50 -15.97 19.94
C VAL A 446 -8.11 -14.63 20.59
N TYR A 447 -6.82 -14.33 20.64
CA TYR A 447 -6.32 -13.07 21.16
C TYR A 447 -6.93 -11.87 20.42
N GLY A 448 -6.98 -11.91 19.09
CA GLY A 448 -7.57 -10.86 18.27
C GLY A 448 -9.06 -10.64 18.52
N ILE A 449 -9.83 -11.70 18.75
CA ILE A 449 -11.26 -11.60 19.10
C ILE A 449 -11.43 -10.96 20.47
N PHE A 450 -10.74 -11.47 21.50
CA PHE A 450 -10.85 -10.94 22.87
C PHE A 450 -10.30 -9.53 23.03
N THR A 451 -9.38 -9.11 22.15
CA THR A 451 -8.81 -7.76 22.14
C THR A 451 -9.39 -6.90 21.02
N ALA A 452 -10.44 -7.33 20.32
CA ALA A 452 -11.01 -6.58 19.20
C ALA A 452 -11.43 -5.17 19.63
N GLY A 453 -12.01 -5.04 20.83
CA GLY A 453 -12.44 -3.78 21.46
C GLY A 453 -11.33 -2.75 21.70
N GLN A 454 -10.07 -3.18 21.77
CA GLN A 454 -8.95 -2.29 22.08
C GLN A 454 -8.51 -1.51 20.83
N ARG A 455 -8.48 -0.18 20.88
CA ARG A 455 -7.96 0.67 19.81
C ARG A 455 -6.47 0.94 19.99
N THR A 456 -5.66 -0.14 19.97
CA THR A 456 -4.19 -0.06 20.01
C THR A 456 -3.61 -0.30 18.62
N TRP A 457 -2.61 0.51 18.25
CA TRP A 457 -2.03 0.52 16.92
C TRP A 457 -1.06 -0.63 16.62
N GLY A 458 -0.68 -1.43 17.62
CA GLY A 458 -0.18 -2.80 17.45
C GLY A 458 1.03 -2.99 16.53
N GLY A 459 1.76 -1.93 16.18
CA GLY A 459 3.06 -2.05 15.54
C GLY A 459 4.10 -2.53 16.57
N PRO A 460 5.26 -3.05 16.14
CA PRO A 460 6.37 -3.32 17.04
C PRO A 460 6.85 -2.09 17.83
N ARG A 461 6.41 -0.88 17.44
CA ARG A 461 6.86 0.43 17.94
C ARG A 461 5.71 1.43 18.19
N ALA A 462 4.47 0.97 18.23
CA ALA A 462 3.30 1.85 18.39
C ALA A 462 2.43 1.40 19.56
N ASP A 463 2.74 1.95 20.74
CA ASP A 463 1.96 1.79 21.97
C ASP A 463 1.44 3.17 22.39
N ALA A 464 0.16 3.25 22.76
CA ALA A 464 -0.50 4.48 23.20
C ALA A 464 -1.00 4.28 24.63
N ALA A 465 -1.36 5.37 25.31
CA ALA A 465 -1.87 5.48 26.70
C ALA A 465 -3.34 5.97 26.79
N ALA A 466 -3.98 5.86 27.97
CA ALA A 466 -5.35 6.32 28.26
C ALA A 466 -5.43 7.83 28.53
N ALA A 467 -6.44 8.52 27.95
CA ALA A 467 -6.76 9.89 28.35
C ALA A 467 -7.92 9.93 29.35
N ASP A 468 -7.75 10.81 30.33
CA ASP A 468 -8.77 11.24 31.26
C ASP A 468 -9.37 12.59 30.82
N GLY A 469 -10.47 13.01 31.46
CA GLY A 469 -11.25 14.21 31.10
C GLY A 469 -10.49 15.54 31.10
N THR A 470 -9.31 15.61 31.73
CA THR A 470 -8.44 16.80 31.80
C THR A 470 -7.20 16.69 30.91
N THR A 471 -6.93 15.53 30.31
CA THR A 471 -5.74 15.27 29.48
C THR A 471 -6.15 15.09 28.01
N THR A 472 -5.36 15.64 27.10
CA THR A 472 -5.50 15.31 25.68
C THR A 472 -5.03 13.89 25.41
N ALA A 473 -5.55 13.24 24.36
CA ALA A 473 -5.06 11.93 23.92
C ALA A 473 -3.55 11.92 23.65
N ARG A 474 -2.98 13.10 23.38
CA ARG A 474 -1.56 13.38 23.20
C ARG A 474 -0.79 13.39 24.52
N GLU A 475 -1.22 14.16 25.52
CA GLU A 475 -0.56 14.20 26.85
C GLU A 475 -0.69 12.89 27.63
N ALA A 476 -1.78 12.18 27.42
CA ALA A 476 -1.96 10.81 27.91
C ALA A 476 -0.85 9.90 27.40
N ALA A 477 -0.63 9.90 26.07
CA ALA A 477 0.37 9.09 25.39
C ALA A 477 1.79 9.38 25.90
N GLU A 478 2.11 10.66 26.11
CA GLU A 478 3.41 11.10 26.65
C GLU A 478 3.62 10.66 28.11
N LYS A 479 2.58 10.68 28.97
CA LYS A 479 2.70 10.30 30.39
C LYS A 479 2.84 8.80 30.65
N ALA A 480 2.19 7.93 29.89
CA ALA A 480 2.40 6.48 30.09
C ALA A 480 3.73 6.00 29.48
N GLU A 481 4.28 6.74 28.53
CA GLU A 481 5.63 6.53 28.00
C GLU A 481 6.69 6.80 29.09
N GLU A 482 6.48 7.79 29.96
CA GLU A 482 7.37 8.05 31.12
C GLU A 482 7.27 7.02 32.25
N GLN A 483 6.13 6.32 32.38
CA GLN A 483 5.84 5.41 33.51
C GLN A 483 6.10 3.92 33.21
N GLY A 484 6.39 3.55 31.96
CA GLY A 484 6.76 2.18 31.58
C GLY A 484 5.64 1.13 31.66
N ASP A 485 4.37 1.54 31.80
CA ASP A 485 3.20 0.66 31.88
C ASP A 485 2.34 0.73 30.60
N GLU A 486 2.94 0.26 29.50
CA GLU A 486 2.49 0.44 28.10
C GLU A 486 1.29 -0.44 27.66
N LEU A 487 0.46 -0.96 28.58
CA LEU A 487 -0.56 -1.98 28.25
C LEU A 487 -2.01 -1.69 28.62
N ASN A 488 -2.33 -0.58 29.28
CA ASN A 488 -3.71 -0.28 29.67
C ASN A 488 -4.20 1.05 29.11
N VAL A 489 -4.70 1.00 27.87
CA VAL A 489 -5.53 2.06 27.31
C VAL A 489 -6.91 1.52 27.09
N VAL A 490 -7.89 2.21 27.67
CA VAL A 490 -9.30 1.97 27.39
C VAL A 490 -9.78 3.08 26.47
N PRO A 491 -9.66 2.93 25.13
CA PRO A 491 -10.08 3.95 24.18
C PRO A 491 -11.57 4.30 24.25
N GLU A 492 -12.35 3.51 24.98
CA GLU A 492 -13.74 3.79 25.33
C GLU A 492 -13.89 5.03 26.22
N THR A 493 -12.83 5.48 26.91
CA THR A 493 -12.84 6.72 27.72
C THR A 493 -12.70 7.99 26.88
N PHE A 494 -12.25 7.90 25.62
CA PHE A 494 -12.06 9.07 24.76
C PHE A 494 -13.37 9.73 24.36
N ILE A 495 -14.46 8.96 24.20
CA ILE A 495 -15.78 9.48 23.82
C ILE A 495 -16.40 10.27 25.00
N PRO A 496 -16.50 9.71 26.23
CA PRO A 496 -16.89 10.47 27.42
C PRO A 496 -16.01 11.69 27.68
N ALA A 497 -14.69 11.59 27.54
CA ALA A 497 -13.76 12.70 27.77
C ALA A 497 -13.88 13.81 26.71
N ARG A 498 -14.27 13.49 25.47
CA ARG A 498 -14.58 14.48 24.42
C ARG A 498 -15.92 15.15 24.67
N GLN A 499 -16.96 14.39 25.05
CA GLN A 499 -18.25 14.94 25.44
C GLN A 499 -18.14 15.86 26.66
N ALA A 500 -17.35 15.47 27.68
CA ALA A 500 -17.06 16.30 28.85
C ALA A 500 -16.37 17.62 28.49
N ARG A 501 -15.43 17.62 27.53
CA ARG A 501 -14.77 18.85 27.03
C ARG A 501 -15.71 19.78 26.26
N LEU A 502 -16.59 19.20 25.45
CA LEU A 502 -17.61 19.96 24.74
C LEU A 502 -18.60 20.61 25.72
N LEU A 503 -18.91 19.94 26.84
CA LEU A 503 -19.73 20.49 27.92
C LEU A 503 -19.00 21.55 28.77
N GLN A 504 -17.67 21.53 28.81
CA GLN A 504 -16.85 22.48 29.58
C GLN A 504 -16.40 23.72 28.80
N SER A 505 -16.62 23.78 27.48
CA SER A 505 -16.22 24.93 26.65
C SER A 505 -17.27 26.05 26.73
N PRO A 506 -16.98 27.24 27.31
CA PRO A 506 -17.94 28.34 27.35
C PRO A 506 -18.00 29.01 25.98
N GLY A 507 -19.14 28.88 25.28
CA GLY A 507 -19.42 29.66 24.07
C GLY A 507 -20.05 28.91 22.89
N VAL A 508 -20.30 27.60 22.97
CA VAL A 508 -21.00 26.89 21.88
C VAL A 508 -22.49 26.82 22.16
N SER A 509 -23.23 27.80 21.65
CA SER A 509 -24.68 27.87 21.67
C SER A 509 -25.30 26.58 21.11
N ALA A 510 -26.34 26.08 21.77
CA ALA A 510 -27.10 24.86 21.46
C ALA A 510 -27.84 24.85 20.10
N GLY A 511 -27.48 25.75 19.17
CA GLY A 511 -28.07 25.88 17.82
C GLY A 511 -27.31 25.18 16.69
N GLN A 512 -26.14 24.57 16.96
CA GLN A 512 -25.43 23.72 15.99
C GLN A 512 -25.67 22.22 16.23
N GLN A 513 -26.83 21.86 16.78
CA GLN A 513 -27.39 20.52 16.63
C GLN A 513 -28.00 20.35 15.22
N GLN A 514 -27.21 20.54 14.16
CA GLN A 514 -27.48 19.80 12.93
C GLN A 514 -26.90 18.40 13.15
N GLY A 515 -27.80 17.45 13.39
CA GLY A 515 -27.48 16.08 13.73
C GLY A 515 -26.38 15.51 12.84
N LEU A 516 -25.21 15.28 13.42
CA LEU A 516 -24.19 14.40 12.86
C LEU A 516 -24.68 12.96 13.05
N GLY A 517 -25.69 12.60 12.26
CA GLY A 517 -26.11 11.22 12.14
C GLY A 517 -25.02 10.43 11.43
N ARG A 518 -24.25 9.65 12.20
CA ARG A 518 -23.75 8.39 11.67
C ARG A 518 -23.88 7.27 12.70
N THR A 519 -25.13 6.92 12.98
CA THR A 519 -25.53 5.76 13.80
C THR A 519 -25.20 4.40 13.17
N ARG A 520 -24.53 4.35 12.00
CA ARG A 520 -24.30 3.10 11.22
C ARG A 520 -22.93 3.11 10.53
N SER A 521 -22.06 2.16 10.91
CA SER A 521 -20.84 1.87 10.16
C SER A 521 -21.18 1.56 8.69
N THR A 522 -20.41 2.16 7.78
CA THR A 522 -20.62 1.97 6.35
C THR A 522 -19.67 0.89 5.85
N VAL A 523 -20.21 -0.30 5.69
CA VAL A 523 -19.48 -1.50 5.24
C VAL A 523 -18.96 -1.36 3.81
N ARG A 524 -19.64 -0.59 2.94
CA ARG A 524 -19.30 -0.49 1.51
C ARG A 524 -18.93 0.93 1.09
N PRO A 525 -17.97 1.11 0.16
CA PRO A 525 -17.74 2.40 -0.47
C PRO A 525 -18.98 2.92 -1.21
N PRO A 526 -19.13 4.24 -1.41
CA PRO A 526 -20.27 4.82 -2.10
C PRO A 526 -20.48 4.23 -3.51
N ASP A 527 -21.73 4.08 -3.94
CA ASP A 527 -22.08 3.47 -5.23
C ASP A 527 -21.50 4.25 -6.42
N LYS A 528 -21.44 5.58 -6.30
CA LYS A 528 -20.96 6.49 -7.34
C LYS A 528 -19.47 6.34 -7.69
N VAL A 529 -18.69 5.55 -6.94
CA VAL A 529 -17.24 5.35 -7.18
C VAL A 529 -16.94 4.30 -8.26
N ASP A 530 -17.93 3.47 -8.61
CA ASP A 530 -17.71 2.31 -9.49
C ASP A 530 -17.22 2.70 -10.89
N GLY A 531 -16.09 2.14 -11.32
CA GLY A 531 -15.50 2.38 -12.64
C GLY A 531 -14.90 3.78 -12.83
N LEU A 532 -14.88 4.63 -11.79
CA LEU A 532 -14.32 5.97 -11.89
C LEU A 532 -12.81 5.98 -11.96
N PHE A 533 -12.13 4.88 -11.59
CA PHE A 533 -10.68 4.80 -11.56
C PHE A 533 -10.08 4.15 -12.81
N SER A 534 -9.77 5.01 -13.79
CA SER A 534 -9.09 4.62 -15.03
C SER A 534 -7.83 5.46 -15.26
N ALA A 535 -6.89 4.94 -16.05
CA ALA A 535 -5.79 5.72 -16.59
C ALA A 535 -6.33 6.86 -17.48
N ARG A 536 -5.56 7.93 -17.65
CA ARG A 536 -5.97 9.03 -18.54
C ARG A 536 -5.80 8.62 -19.99
N GLN A 537 -6.63 9.18 -20.85
CA GLN A 537 -6.47 9.06 -22.30
C GLN A 537 -5.91 10.36 -22.85
N ARG A 538 -5.05 10.25 -23.86
CA ARG A 538 -4.49 11.40 -24.55
C ARG A 538 -5.53 11.94 -25.52
N THR A 539 -5.89 13.21 -25.37
CA THR A 539 -6.79 13.94 -26.27
C THR A 539 -6.07 14.23 -27.60
N LYS A 540 -6.85 14.61 -28.62
CA LYS A 540 -6.30 15.03 -29.92
C LYS A 540 -5.38 16.26 -29.82
N GLU A 541 -5.59 17.10 -28.81
CA GLU A 541 -4.78 18.29 -28.50
C GLU A 541 -3.50 17.96 -27.71
N GLY A 542 -3.26 16.68 -27.41
CA GLY A 542 -2.07 16.21 -26.71
C GLY A 542 -2.11 16.37 -25.19
N THR A 543 -3.23 16.84 -24.62
CA THR A 543 -3.50 16.87 -23.17
C THR A 543 -3.99 15.49 -22.69
N PHE A 544 -3.84 15.21 -21.39
CA PHE A 544 -4.34 13.96 -20.79
C PHE A 544 -5.61 14.24 -19.99
N GLU A 545 -6.73 13.62 -20.39
CA GLU A 545 -8.04 13.78 -19.76
C GLU A 545 -8.68 12.43 -19.43
N HIS A 546 -9.69 12.43 -18.56
CA HIS A 546 -10.50 11.24 -18.31
C HIS A 546 -11.77 11.26 -19.16
N VAL A 547 -12.07 10.12 -19.78
CA VAL A 547 -13.28 9.91 -20.63
C VAL A 547 -14.59 10.28 -19.92
N ASN A 548 -14.63 10.21 -18.59
CA ASN A 548 -15.84 10.48 -17.81
C ASN A 548 -15.96 11.95 -17.37
N ASP A 549 -14.93 12.79 -17.49
CA ASP A 549 -15.02 14.19 -17.06
C ASP A 549 -15.94 15.00 -18.00
N SER A 550 -16.04 14.62 -19.28
CA SER A 550 -16.94 15.23 -20.27
C SER A 550 -18.42 14.80 -20.15
N LEU A 551 -18.71 13.68 -19.48
CA LEU A 551 -20.09 13.29 -19.12
C LEU A 551 -20.59 13.98 -17.85
N VAL A 552 -19.67 14.47 -17.02
CA VAL A 552 -19.98 15.21 -15.78
C VAL A 552 -20.22 16.70 -16.06
N ALA A 553 -19.81 17.21 -17.22
CA ALA A 553 -20.05 18.60 -17.63
C ALA A 553 -21.53 18.89 -18.01
N GLY A 554 -22.35 17.87 -18.24
CA GLY A 554 -23.74 18.01 -18.73
C GLY A 554 -24.85 17.62 -17.75
N GLY A 555 -24.54 17.33 -16.49
CA GLY A 555 -25.53 16.96 -15.47
C GLY A 555 -25.03 17.30 -14.07
N GLU A 556 -25.95 17.70 -13.18
CA GLU A 556 -25.72 18.20 -11.82
C GLU A 556 -24.39 17.77 -11.23
N SER A 557 -23.53 18.76 -10.93
CA SER A 557 -22.21 18.57 -10.37
C SER A 557 -22.27 17.62 -9.17
N VAL A 558 -21.64 16.46 -9.30
CA VAL A 558 -21.52 15.44 -8.24
C VAL A 558 -20.23 15.65 -7.44
N LEU A 559 -19.79 16.91 -7.33
CA LEU A 559 -18.72 17.28 -6.43
C LEU A 559 -19.37 17.68 -5.09
N PRO A 560 -19.03 17.05 -3.95
CA PRO A 560 -19.46 17.57 -2.65
C PRO A 560 -18.97 19.02 -2.51
N GLN A 561 -19.80 19.86 -1.92
CA GLN A 561 -19.69 21.33 -1.88
C GLN A 561 -18.32 21.87 -1.36
N TRP A 562 -17.53 21.05 -0.66
CA TRP A 562 -16.15 21.41 -0.27
C TRP A 562 -15.15 21.42 -1.44
N ALA A 563 -15.46 20.77 -2.57
CA ALA A 563 -14.67 20.83 -3.80
C ALA A 563 -15.07 22.00 -4.72
N MET A 564 -16.14 22.74 -4.36
CA MET A 564 -16.58 23.97 -5.03
C MET A 564 -16.17 25.25 -4.30
N HIS A 565 -15.42 25.15 -3.19
CA HIS A 565 -14.76 26.33 -2.67
C HIS A 565 -13.63 26.73 -3.62
N GLU A 566 -13.92 27.78 -4.38
CA GLU A 566 -12.96 28.60 -5.09
C GLU A 566 -11.72 28.87 -4.23
N ALA A 567 -10.61 29.07 -4.93
CA ALA A 567 -9.37 29.58 -4.41
C ALA A 567 -9.58 30.95 -3.72
N ARG A 568 -9.97 30.93 -2.45
CA ARG A 568 -9.92 32.03 -1.48
C ARG A 568 -10.46 31.49 -0.15
N ASP A 569 -9.58 30.89 0.61
CA ASP A 569 -9.54 31.02 2.07
C ASP A 569 -8.12 30.68 2.54
N SER A 570 -7.61 31.60 3.33
CA SER A 570 -6.21 31.89 3.59
C SER A 570 -5.52 30.81 4.45
N VAL A 571 -4.42 30.27 3.93
CA VAL A 571 -3.30 29.75 4.73
C VAL A 571 -2.18 30.77 4.66
N GLU A 572 -2.50 32.04 4.96
CA GLU A 572 -1.54 33.11 5.22
C GLU A 572 -1.35 33.21 6.73
N SER A 573 -0.50 32.32 7.26
CA SER A 573 0.13 32.46 8.57
C SER A 573 1.25 31.42 8.73
N MET A 574 2.15 31.35 7.74
CA MET A 574 3.33 30.45 7.81
C MET A 574 4.61 31.12 7.28
N LEU A 575 4.66 32.45 7.15
CA LEU A 575 5.89 33.19 6.87
C LEU A 575 5.88 34.48 7.70
N SER A 576 6.97 34.67 8.46
CA SER A 576 7.28 35.81 9.33
C SER A 576 7.02 37.16 8.67
N GLU A 577 6.36 38.06 9.40
CA GLU A 577 6.22 39.48 9.07
C GLU A 577 7.59 40.19 9.09
N GLY A 578 7.74 41.13 8.15
CA GLY A 578 8.80 42.12 8.06
C GLY A 578 8.40 43.15 7.00
N GLU A 579 7.96 44.33 7.44
CA GLU A 579 7.40 45.43 6.63
C GLU A 579 8.44 46.10 5.71
N VAL A 580 8.10 46.37 4.43
CA VAL A 580 8.57 47.54 3.62
C VAL A 580 7.51 47.85 2.52
N PRO A 581 7.21 49.13 2.18
CA PRO A 581 5.99 49.51 1.45
C PRO A 581 6.12 49.66 -0.09
N GLN A 582 4.96 49.41 -0.73
CA GLN A 582 4.44 49.87 -2.04
C GLN A 582 5.39 50.21 -3.20
N GLY A 583 5.28 49.43 -4.29
CA GLY A 583 5.68 49.86 -5.64
C GLY A 583 5.62 48.78 -6.72
N ARG A 584 4.61 48.85 -7.59
CA ARG A 584 4.47 48.33 -8.98
C ARG A 584 4.83 46.87 -9.33
N ASN A 585 3.84 46.21 -9.96
CA ASN A 585 3.89 44.97 -10.73
C ASN A 585 5.26 44.65 -11.35
N ASN A 586 5.81 43.47 -11.01
CA ASN A 586 6.61 42.68 -11.93
C ASN A 586 6.58 41.18 -11.56
N VAL A 587 6.55 40.37 -12.61
CA VAL A 587 6.61 38.91 -12.66
C VAL A 587 7.83 38.41 -11.87
N LEU A 588 7.60 37.65 -10.78
CA LEU A 588 8.67 36.94 -10.08
C LEU A 588 8.69 35.46 -10.50
N GLN A 589 9.53 35.23 -11.50
CA GLN A 589 9.98 33.93 -11.99
C GLN A 589 11.06 33.39 -11.04
N SER A 590 11.15 32.06 -10.97
CA SER A 590 12.05 31.28 -10.11
C SER A 590 13.51 31.76 -10.10
N GLN A 591 13.98 32.36 -9.00
CA GLN A 591 15.41 32.61 -8.74
C GLN A 591 15.97 31.84 -7.53
N PHE A 592 15.21 30.92 -6.93
CA PHE A 592 15.62 30.28 -5.67
C PHE A 592 16.65 29.13 -5.82
N MET A 593 16.91 28.65 -7.04
CA MET A 593 17.88 27.56 -7.31
C MET A 593 19.31 28.08 -7.51
N GLU A 594 19.47 29.28 -8.07
CA GLU A 594 20.77 29.81 -8.48
C GLU A 594 21.61 30.35 -7.31
N SER A 595 21.00 30.61 -6.15
CA SER A 595 21.68 31.16 -4.98
C SER A 595 22.53 30.16 -4.21
N PHE A 596 22.40 28.85 -4.49
CA PHE A 596 23.10 27.78 -3.76
C PHE A 596 24.05 26.95 -4.62
N MET A 597 24.20 27.28 -5.90
CA MET A 597 25.10 26.58 -6.83
C MET A 597 26.47 27.25 -6.85
N SER A 598 27.54 26.44 -6.80
CA SER A 598 28.89 26.94 -7.08
C SER A 598 28.96 27.49 -8.51
N GLU A 599 29.84 28.47 -8.78
CA GLU A 599 29.97 29.06 -10.12
C GLU A 599 30.35 28.02 -11.20
N GLU A 600 31.03 26.95 -10.80
CA GLU A 600 31.37 25.84 -11.69
C GLU A 600 30.14 24.98 -12.03
N ASP A 601 29.26 24.74 -11.05
CA ASP A 601 28.02 23.99 -11.26
C ASP A 601 26.99 24.78 -12.06
N LYS A 602 26.95 26.12 -11.92
CA LYS A 602 26.15 27.00 -12.78
C LYS A 602 26.58 26.88 -14.24
N ARG A 603 27.89 26.88 -14.51
CA ARG A 603 28.43 26.72 -15.87
C ARG A 603 28.10 25.35 -16.45
N LYS A 604 28.23 24.28 -15.67
CA LYS A 604 27.86 22.91 -16.07
C LYS A 604 26.37 22.79 -16.37
N TYR A 605 25.51 23.41 -15.55
CA TYR A 605 24.07 23.43 -15.73
C TYR A 605 23.64 24.19 -16.99
N ILE A 606 24.21 25.37 -17.24
CA ILE A 606 23.93 26.17 -18.45
C ILE A 606 24.45 25.44 -19.71
N ALA A 607 25.63 24.83 -19.64
CA ALA A 607 26.17 24.03 -20.74
C ALA A 607 25.29 22.80 -21.05
N ALA A 608 24.78 22.13 -20.02
CA ALA A 608 23.86 21.01 -20.16
C ALA A 608 22.50 21.43 -20.76
N GLN A 609 21.97 22.60 -20.37
CA GLN A 609 20.75 23.19 -20.96
C GLN A 609 20.94 23.51 -22.45
N ARG A 610 22.04 24.16 -22.83
CA ARG A 610 22.35 24.47 -24.24
C ARG A 610 22.57 23.22 -25.09
N ALA A 611 23.26 22.21 -24.55
CA ALA A 611 23.43 20.93 -25.24
C ALA A 611 22.09 20.18 -25.42
N LYS A 612 21.15 20.37 -24.49
CA LYS A 612 19.80 19.79 -24.55
C LYS A 612 18.92 20.46 -25.60
N GLU A 613 19.04 21.79 -25.76
CA GLU A 613 18.36 22.52 -26.84
C GLU A 613 18.94 22.15 -28.22
N ALA A 614 20.27 22.14 -28.35
CA ALA A 614 20.93 21.79 -29.62
C ALA A 614 20.58 20.38 -30.11
N ARG A 615 20.52 19.39 -29.20
CA ARG A 615 20.13 18.00 -29.51
C ARG A 615 18.64 17.84 -29.83
N ARG A 616 17.79 18.76 -29.37
CA ARG A 616 16.36 18.75 -29.67
C ARG A 616 16.10 19.28 -31.07
N VAL A 617 16.78 20.35 -31.47
CA VAL A 617 16.69 20.91 -32.83
C VAL A 617 17.16 19.89 -33.88
N THR A 618 18.31 19.25 -33.67
CA THR A 618 18.80 18.19 -34.59
C THR A 618 17.86 16.97 -34.67
N ARG A 619 17.08 16.70 -33.63
CA ARG A 619 16.10 15.60 -33.61
C ARG A 619 14.79 15.97 -34.31
N GLU A 620 14.39 17.24 -34.26
CA GLU A 620 13.24 17.75 -35.00
C GLU A 620 13.58 17.80 -36.51
N GLU A 621 14.79 18.25 -36.89
CA GLU A 621 15.27 18.25 -38.28
C GLU A 621 15.40 16.83 -38.88
N SER A 622 15.98 15.87 -38.14
CA SER A 622 16.10 14.49 -38.61
C SER A 622 14.76 13.74 -38.68
N ALA A 623 13.77 14.11 -37.85
CA ALA A 623 12.43 13.54 -37.94
C ALA A 623 11.67 14.08 -39.16
N GLU A 624 11.89 15.34 -39.54
CA GLU A 624 11.33 15.93 -40.76
C GLU A 624 11.96 15.33 -42.04
N GLU A 625 13.27 15.08 -42.06
CA GLU A 625 13.93 14.40 -43.20
C GLU A 625 13.46 12.96 -43.38
N VAL A 626 13.25 12.20 -42.30
CA VAL A 626 12.73 10.83 -42.37
C VAL A 626 11.27 10.82 -42.86
N ALA A 627 10.46 11.76 -42.39
CA ALA A 627 9.07 11.89 -42.85
C ALA A 627 8.98 12.27 -44.34
N ALA A 628 9.86 13.16 -44.82
CA ALA A 628 9.96 13.53 -46.23
C ALA A 628 10.42 12.35 -47.12
N GLY A 629 11.35 11.53 -46.62
CA GLY A 629 11.81 10.31 -47.30
C GLY A 629 10.72 9.24 -47.45
N GLU A 630 9.87 9.06 -46.42
CA GLU A 630 8.75 8.12 -46.47
C GLU A 630 7.62 8.59 -47.41
N GLU A 631 7.39 9.90 -47.54
CA GLU A 631 6.45 10.47 -48.52
C GLU A 631 6.92 10.31 -49.98
N LEU A 632 8.22 10.46 -50.23
CA LEU A 632 8.82 10.21 -51.54
C LEU A 632 8.78 8.72 -51.93
N GLY A 633 9.00 7.82 -50.96
CA GLY A 633 8.87 6.37 -51.17
C GLY A 633 7.45 5.95 -51.54
N ARG A 634 6.42 6.53 -50.90
CA ARG A 634 5.02 6.25 -51.25
C ARG A 634 4.57 6.80 -52.60
N ARG A 635 5.20 7.87 -53.10
CA ARG A 635 4.93 8.36 -54.47
C ARG A 635 5.59 7.50 -55.54
N GLY A 636 6.77 6.94 -55.27
CA GLY A 636 7.48 6.05 -56.21
C GLY A 636 6.81 4.68 -56.41
N GLU A 637 6.15 4.13 -55.39
CA GLU A 637 5.41 2.86 -55.51
C GLU A 637 4.04 2.99 -56.19
N GLY A 638 3.54 4.23 -56.37
CA GLY A 638 2.25 4.50 -57.03
C GLY A 638 2.31 4.58 -58.57
N GLU A 639 3.50 4.68 -59.17
CA GLU A 639 3.68 4.76 -60.64
C GLU A 639 4.14 3.44 -61.28
N ALA A 640 4.29 2.37 -60.49
CA ALA A 640 4.77 1.05 -60.95
C ALA A 640 3.74 -0.09 -60.86
N ASN A 641 2.44 0.23 -60.91
CA ASN A 641 1.37 -0.77 -60.99
C ASN A 641 0.36 -0.45 -62.10
#